data_AF-A0A2T2NGQ2-F1
#
_entry.id   AF-A0A2T2NGQ2-F1
#
_cell.length_a   1.000
_cell.length_b   1.000
_cell.length_c   1.000
_cell.angle_alpha   90.00
_cell.angle_beta   90.00
_cell.angle_gamma   90.00
#
_symmetry.space_group_name_H-M   'P 1'
#
loop_
_entity.id
_entity.type
_entity.pdbx_description
1 polymer ?
#
loop_
_entity_poly.entity_id
_entity_poly.type
_entity_poly.pdbx_seq_one_letter_code
_entity_poly.pdbx_strand_id
1 'polypeptide(L)'
;MASRKANQPSFNIFTGAEESPPPTREPLRETFRSTLRTSQNAPHTVVSTDPVNEDLRAQLNTLRYELETAKQEKELMRLEHQQELRDTQSKAEADFRKAQQAETTNNLTAKKCEALQKELSEINTRSANERQDLERRLRTSQEKAQQLQEDADEAKEELAAVQRQSEFRYKTLQEEHDTLKGSVEEIKADLDSKVNALQTTQRKLSQKEAEVGELEAEVLRLKAMTGDAETMAVIKRELSEQVAHITKLEALTREQNAELKQHRKQRKAIEVIEEEKRSLQIQLSMMDDMQKQLSEAEMRKQKLEQERDAWTSYLEAEAESHGQVQFETPVELARAYIQERLERADLMNKLGEIKPELLVKEANIQALEDEKAKLQAAIQTLKTTGGTGSSVNESKARARLERQKALVTKEVEFLRAQVQAFDDEEREMQPDMYDVAKTERVKALEELVDEYRKEIEALQKEVAGQPAGAVAAVAGQKRPLETDENDERVGELRRKNRQLQEESASIQKKLKLLESEYKAQHSQLKKLKESSRTRVLELKSNPTAEAEALKLSTVRTLREANAELLARLEGANPSSDSVPLATLTATQDELEEAKFTIGEREKRMKRLKQIWTAKSLEFREAVASILGWKLDFMPNGRVKVTSMFRPEDEGGENSIVFDGENGTMKVSGGEQSAFASEIRDQIIYWVEGRKEIPCFLAALTLEFYERVNKDVTMKM
;
A
#
# COMPACT_ATOMS: atom_id res chain seq x y z
N MET A 1 6.70 -56.13 59.92
CA MET A 1 6.76 -56.17 58.44
C MET A 1 5.87 -55.07 57.89
N ALA A 2 6.31 -54.49 56.78
CA ALA A 2 5.89 -53.22 56.22
C ALA A 2 4.40 -53.09 55.91
N SER A 3 3.87 -51.87 56.03
CA SER A 3 2.82 -51.41 55.13
C SER A 3 3.16 -50.02 54.63
N ARG A 4 3.26 -49.94 53.30
CA ARG A 4 3.57 -48.77 52.48
C ARG A 4 2.46 -47.73 52.65
N LYS A 5 2.83 -46.46 52.83
CA LYS A 5 1.94 -45.34 52.50
C LYS A 5 2.66 -44.40 51.53
N ALA A 6 1.93 -44.14 50.45
CA ALA A 6 2.34 -43.35 49.30
C ALA A 6 2.53 -41.88 49.69
N ASN A 7 3.61 -41.28 49.18
CA ASN A 7 3.75 -39.84 49.07
C ASN A 7 2.79 -39.34 47.99
N GLN A 8 1.81 -38.51 48.37
CA GLN A 8 1.16 -37.56 47.47
C GLN A 8 1.52 -36.15 47.94
N PRO A 9 2.05 -35.27 47.07
CA PRO A 9 2.11 -33.85 47.36
C PRO A 9 0.75 -33.22 47.03
N SER A 10 0.07 -32.65 48.02
CA SER A 10 -1.12 -31.83 47.82
C SER A 10 -0.70 -30.40 47.49
N PHE A 11 -0.60 -30.10 46.19
CA PHE A 11 -0.43 -28.73 45.69
C PHE A 11 -1.80 -28.07 45.60
N ASN A 12 -2.01 -26.94 46.29
CA ASN A 12 -3.28 -26.22 46.29
C ASN A 12 -3.21 -25.05 45.29
N ILE A 13 -3.87 -25.20 44.14
CA ILE A 13 -3.70 -24.38 42.93
C ILE A 13 -4.20 -22.93 43.08
N PHE A 14 -4.97 -22.60 44.12
CA PHE A 14 -5.53 -21.25 44.29
C PHE A 14 -4.75 -20.31 45.22
N THR A 15 -3.72 -20.77 45.95
CA THR A 15 -2.99 -19.90 46.91
C THR A 15 -1.46 -19.94 46.86
N GLY A 16 -0.84 -20.90 46.18
CA GLY A 16 0.58 -20.84 45.81
C GLY A 16 1.59 -20.61 46.96
N ALA A 17 1.36 -21.18 48.15
CA ALA A 17 2.31 -21.14 49.27
C ALA A 17 2.55 -22.55 49.86
N GLU A 18 3.80 -22.87 50.19
CA GLU A 18 4.16 -24.09 50.92
C GLU A 18 3.75 -23.97 52.40
N GLU A 19 3.05 -24.99 52.89
CA GLU A 19 2.58 -25.05 54.28
C GLU A 19 3.74 -25.43 55.21
N SER A 20 4.12 -24.52 56.13
CA SER A 20 5.13 -24.78 57.16
C SER A 20 4.52 -25.56 58.33
N PRO A 21 5.21 -26.52 58.96
CA PRO A 21 4.67 -27.27 60.09
C PRO A 21 4.60 -26.40 61.36
N PRO A 22 3.72 -26.75 62.33
CA PRO A 22 3.47 -25.91 63.51
C PRO A 22 4.62 -26.01 64.53
N PRO A 23 4.85 -25.00 65.37
CA PRO A 23 5.89 -25.07 66.40
C PRO A 23 5.43 -25.90 67.59
N THR A 24 6.26 -26.87 67.97
CA THR A 24 6.19 -27.62 69.22
C THR A 24 6.55 -26.73 70.41
N ARG A 25 5.66 -26.65 71.40
CA ARG A 25 5.93 -26.04 72.71
C ARG A 25 6.85 -26.96 73.53
N GLU A 26 8.00 -26.45 73.95
CA GLU A 26 8.82 -27.04 75.03
C GLU A 26 8.43 -26.44 76.39
N PRO A 27 8.49 -27.22 77.49
CA PRO A 27 8.22 -26.71 78.83
C PRO A 27 9.48 -26.07 79.44
N LEU A 28 9.33 -24.84 79.95
CA LEU A 28 10.38 -24.19 80.74
C LEU A 28 10.57 -24.92 82.07
N ARG A 29 11.84 -25.28 82.29
CA ARG A 29 12.37 -25.96 83.47
C ARG A 29 12.63 -24.94 84.58
N GLU A 30 12.14 -25.26 85.78
CA GLU A 30 12.47 -24.58 87.03
C GLU A 30 13.99 -24.55 87.28
N THR A 31 14.51 -23.40 87.69
CA THR A 31 15.80 -23.33 88.38
C THR A 31 15.71 -22.40 89.59
N PHE A 32 15.64 -23.03 90.76
CA PHE A 32 16.09 -22.49 92.03
C PHE A 32 17.54 -22.01 91.97
N ARG A 33 17.84 -20.86 92.58
CA ARG A 33 19.03 -20.55 93.40
C ARG A 33 18.92 -19.09 93.89
N SER A 34 18.63 -18.90 95.17
CA SER A 34 19.64 -18.68 96.23
C SER A 34 20.21 -17.26 96.23
N THR A 35 19.69 -16.38 97.10
CA THR A 35 20.50 -15.47 97.94
C THR A 35 19.68 -14.97 99.14
N LEU A 36 19.65 -15.77 100.21
CA LEU A 36 19.48 -15.27 101.58
C LEU A 36 20.89 -14.94 102.09
N ARG A 37 21.16 -13.67 102.41
CA ARG A 37 22.30 -13.27 103.25
C ARG A 37 21.86 -12.26 104.29
N THR A 38 21.62 -12.82 105.47
CA THR A 38 21.92 -12.32 106.81
C THR A 38 22.92 -11.17 106.84
N SER A 39 22.54 -10.09 107.52
CA SER A 39 23.46 -9.15 108.17
C SER A 39 22.93 -8.87 109.58
N GLN A 40 23.44 -9.63 110.54
CA GLN A 40 23.40 -9.33 111.96
C GLN A 40 24.27 -8.10 112.24
N ASN A 41 23.81 -7.19 113.09
CA ASN A 41 24.66 -6.38 113.97
C ASN A 41 23.84 -5.95 115.21
N ALA A 42 24.17 -6.57 116.35
CA ALA A 42 23.95 -6.06 117.71
C ALA A 42 25.15 -5.14 118.08
N PRO A 43 25.23 -4.35 119.20
CA PRO A 43 24.64 -4.64 120.51
C PRO A 43 24.09 -3.46 121.35
N HIS A 44 23.34 -3.86 122.39
CA HIS A 44 23.12 -3.28 123.72
C HIS A 44 23.54 -1.84 124.05
N THR A 45 22.59 -1.07 124.61
CA THR A 45 22.80 -0.36 125.89
C THR A 45 21.48 -0.29 126.66
N VAL A 46 21.49 -0.92 127.84
CA VAL A 46 20.44 -0.90 128.87
C VAL A 46 20.51 0.46 129.58
N VAL A 47 19.40 1.22 129.58
CA VAL A 47 19.20 2.34 130.51
C VAL A 47 17.76 2.32 131.01
N SER A 48 17.68 2.33 132.34
CA SER A 48 16.57 2.51 133.30
C SER A 48 15.14 2.67 132.79
N THR A 49 14.28 1.86 133.40
CA THR A 49 12.82 1.79 133.26
C THR A 49 12.12 3.10 133.64
N ASP A 50 11.45 3.72 132.67
CA ASP A 50 10.34 4.66 132.89
C ASP A 50 9.15 4.19 132.03
N PRO A 51 7.98 3.88 132.61
CA PRO A 51 6.85 3.27 131.90
C PRO A 51 6.27 4.15 130.78
N VAL A 52 6.47 5.47 130.85
CA VAL A 52 6.04 6.41 129.80
C VAL A 52 6.92 6.34 128.54
N ASN A 53 8.18 5.89 128.68
CA ASN A 53 9.15 5.84 127.59
C ASN A 53 9.09 4.52 126.81
N GLU A 54 8.59 3.43 127.42
CA GLU A 54 8.30 2.17 126.73
C GLU A 54 7.07 2.27 125.84
N ASP A 55 5.98 2.89 126.31
CA ASP A 55 4.77 3.10 125.50
C ASP A 55 5.03 3.98 124.28
N LEU A 56 5.82 5.05 124.43
CA LEU A 56 6.24 5.91 123.32
C LEU A 56 7.18 5.19 122.34
N ARG A 57 8.08 4.32 122.81
CA ARG A 57 8.94 3.50 121.96
C ARG A 57 8.15 2.41 121.24
N ALA A 58 7.16 1.82 121.89
CA ALA A 58 6.24 0.86 121.29
C ALA A 58 5.39 1.54 120.20
N GLN A 59 4.80 2.71 120.49
CA GLN A 59 4.05 3.52 119.51
C GLN A 59 4.94 4.00 118.34
N LEU A 60 6.18 4.39 118.61
CA LEU A 60 7.13 4.74 117.54
C LEU A 60 7.54 3.52 116.70
N ASN A 61 7.68 2.35 117.30
CA ASN A 61 8.00 1.12 116.57
C ASN A 61 6.78 0.61 115.77
N THR A 62 5.56 0.71 116.29
CA THR A 62 4.34 0.38 115.53
C THR A 62 4.13 1.36 114.39
N LEU A 63 4.27 2.68 114.62
CA LEU A 63 4.18 3.68 113.54
C LEU A 63 5.30 3.52 112.52
N ARG A 64 6.52 3.13 112.94
CA ARG A 64 7.61 2.81 112.01
C ARG A 64 7.29 1.57 111.18
N TYR A 65 6.74 0.52 111.80
CA TYR A 65 6.32 -0.68 111.09
C TYR A 65 5.17 -0.38 110.12
N GLU A 66 4.14 0.35 110.54
CA GLU A 66 3.03 0.78 109.68
C GLU A 66 3.50 1.66 108.52
N LEU A 67 4.46 2.55 108.76
CA LEU A 67 5.06 3.38 107.72
C LEU A 67 5.94 2.57 106.77
N GLU A 68 6.63 1.54 107.27
CA GLU A 68 7.44 0.64 106.46
C GLU A 68 6.58 -0.34 105.65
N THR A 69 5.49 -0.87 106.21
CA THR A 69 4.49 -1.67 105.48
C THR A 69 3.78 -0.83 104.44
N ALA A 70 3.33 0.39 104.76
CA ALA A 70 2.72 1.29 103.78
C ALA A 70 3.69 1.68 102.65
N LYS A 71 4.99 1.81 102.94
CA LYS A 71 6.02 2.00 101.91
C LYS A 71 6.19 0.75 101.04
N GLN A 72 6.24 -0.44 101.65
CA GLN A 72 6.34 -1.70 100.91
C GLN A 72 5.11 -1.94 100.04
N GLU A 73 3.90 -1.68 100.55
CA GLU A 73 2.64 -1.75 99.79
C GLU A 73 2.64 -0.75 98.63
N LYS A 74 3.08 0.49 98.86
CA LYS A 74 3.20 1.48 97.77
C LYS A 74 4.22 1.06 96.71
N GLU A 75 5.35 0.47 97.11
CA GLU A 75 6.35 -0.05 96.17
C GLU A 75 5.82 -1.27 95.41
N LEU A 76 5.07 -2.16 96.07
CA LEU A 76 4.42 -3.31 95.43
C LEU A 76 3.35 -2.85 94.42
N MET A 77 2.47 -1.93 94.79
CA MET A 77 1.49 -1.31 93.88
C MET A 77 2.18 -0.59 92.71
N ARG A 78 3.33 0.06 92.95
CA ARG A 78 4.12 0.69 91.89
C ARG A 78 4.70 -0.35 90.93
N LEU A 79 5.18 -1.48 91.44
CA LEU A 79 5.72 -2.57 90.63
C LEU A 79 4.61 -3.28 89.84
N GLU A 80 3.45 -3.52 90.44
CA GLU A 80 2.27 -4.08 89.76
C GLU A 80 1.80 -3.16 88.65
N HIS A 81 1.65 -1.86 88.92
CA HIS A 81 1.29 -0.89 87.88
C HIS A 81 2.35 -0.80 86.77
N GLN A 82 3.64 -0.87 87.10
CA GLN A 82 4.70 -0.95 86.09
C GLN A 82 4.62 -2.24 85.27
N GLN A 83 4.25 -3.36 85.88
CA GLN A 83 4.06 -4.63 85.19
C GLN A 83 2.83 -4.56 84.26
N GLU A 84 1.69 -4.04 84.73
CA GLU A 84 0.50 -3.81 83.92
C GLU A 84 0.78 -2.87 82.74
N LEU A 85 1.55 -1.79 82.96
CA LEU A 85 1.98 -0.89 81.89
C LEU A 85 2.85 -1.61 80.86
N ARG A 86 3.79 -2.47 81.28
CA ARG A 86 4.61 -3.27 80.36
C ARG A 86 3.77 -4.30 79.61
N ASP A 87 2.84 -4.97 80.27
CA ASP A 87 1.97 -5.98 79.66
C ASP A 87 1.00 -5.36 78.66
N THR A 88 0.44 -4.18 78.97
CA THR A 88 -0.41 -3.42 78.04
C THR A 88 0.38 -2.87 76.87
N GLN A 89 1.60 -2.34 77.09
CA GLN A 89 2.51 -1.95 76.01
C GLN A 89 2.89 -3.14 75.12
N SER A 90 3.24 -4.28 75.70
CA SER A 90 3.59 -5.49 74.94
C SER A 90 2.40 -6.02 74.12
N LYS A 91 1.18 -5.99 74.66
CA LYS A 91 -0.04 -6.34 73.92
C LYS A 91 -0.30 -5.36 72.77
N ALA A 92 -0.19 -4.05 73.03
CA ALA A 92 -0.37 -3.02 72.00
C ALA A 92 0.67 -3.14 70.87
N GLU A 93 1.93 -3.40 71.20
CA GLU A 93 2.99 -3.66 70.21
C GLU A 93 2.73 -4.94 69.40
N ALA A 94 2.27 -6.02 70.05
CA ALA A 94 1.94 -7.26 69.38
C ALA A 94 0.75 -7.09 68.42
N ASP A 95 -0.28 -6.35 68.83
CA ASP A 95 -1.45 -6.07 67.98
C ASP A 95 -1.11 -5.09 66.85
N PHE A 96 -0.25 -4.10 67.09
CA PHE A 96 0.28 -3.22 66.04
C PHE A 96 1.08 -4.02 64.99
N ARG A 97 1.96 -4.93 65.42
CA ARG A 97 2.71 -5.80 64.50
C ARG A 97 1.78 -6.72 63.69
N LYS A 98 0.75 -7.29 64.32
CA LYS A 98 -0.27 -8.10 63.59
C LYS A 98 -1.04 -7.25 62.58
N ALA A 99 -1.44 -6.03 62.95
CA ALA A 99 -2.12 -5.11 62.03
C ALA A 99 -1.24 -4.73 60.84
N GLN A 100 0.05 -4.43 61.09
CA GLN A 100 1.01 -4.14 60.03
C GLN A 100 1.22 -5.35 59.10
N GLN A 101 1.32 -6.55 59.65
CA GLN A 101 1.41 -7.78 58.86
C GLN A 101 0.13 -7.99 58.03
N ALA A 102 -1.06 -7.82 58.60
CA ALA A 102 -2.31 -7.89 57.88
C ALA A 102 -2.39 -6.85 56.75
N GLU A 103 -1.99 -5.60 57.01
CA GLU A 103 -1.97 -4.53 56.01
C GLU A 103 -0.99 -4.83 54.86
N THR A 104 0.22 -5.30 55.17
CA THR A 104 1.19 -5.69 54.13
C THR A 104 0.66 -6.85 53.29
N THR A 105 0.04 -7.86 53.89
CA THR A 105 -0.57 -8.98 53.15
C THR A 105 -1.73 -8.51 52.29
N ASN A 106 -2.59 -7.61 52.80
CA ASN A 106 -3.72 -7.05 52.07
C ASN A 106 -3.24 -6.21 50.87
N ASN A 107 -2.19 -5.39 51.06
CA ASN A 107 -1.57 -4.63 49.98
C ASN A 107 -0.95 -5.54 48.91
N LEU A 108 -0.34 -6.67 49.31
CA LEU A 108 0.18 -7.66 48.36
C LEU A 108 -0.95 -8.37 47.60
N THR A 109 -2.04 -8.75 48.28
CA THR A 109 -3.20 -9.37 47.61
C THR A 109 -3.90 -8.39 46.69
N ALA A 110 -4.06 -7.12 47.09
CA ALA A 110 -4.64 -6.08 46.25
C ALA A 110 -3.80 -5.87 44.97
N LYS A 111 -2.47 -5.80 45.09
CA LYS A 111 -1.56 -5.73 43.94
C LYS A 111 -1.67 -6.95 43.02
N LYS A 112 -1.81 -8.16 43.58
CA LYS A 112 -2.02 -9.38 42.79
C LYS A 112 -3.38 -9.36 42.07
N CYS A 113 -4.46 -8.95 42.74
CA CYS A 113 -5.76 -8.80 42.11
C CYS A 113 -5.76 -7.75 40.99
N GLU A 114 -5.09 -6.61 41.21
CA GLU A 114 -4.94 -5.56 40.18
C GLU A 114 -4.12 -6.06 38.98
N ALA A 115 -3.04 -6.81 39.22
CA ALA A 115 -2.24 -7.43 38.16
C ALA A 115 -3.06 -8.44 37.33
N LEU A 116 -3.78 -9.35 37.99
CA LEU A 116 -4.67 -10.31 37.32
C LEU A 116 -5.80 -9.62 36.56
N GLN A 117 -6.36 -8.53 37.09
CA GLN A 117 -7.39 -7.75 36.40
C GLN A 117 -6.84 -7.08 35.15
N LYS A 118 -5.61 -6.56 35.20
CA LYS A 118 -4.92 -6.01 34.01
C LYS A 118 -4.68 -7.11 32.98
N GLU A 119 -4.12 -8.25 33.38
CA GLU A 119 -3.90 -9.40 32.49
C GLU A 119 -5.19 -9.87 31.82
N LEU A 120 -6.30 -10.00 32.57
CA LEU A 120 -7.61 -10.35 31.99
C LEU A 120 -8.12 -9.30 31.01
N SER A 121 -7.93 -8.01 31.31
CA SER A 121 -8.32 -6.93 30.38
C SER A 121 -7.47 -6.93 29.11
N GLU A 122 -6.18 -7.23 29.22
CA GLU A 122 -5.27 -7.36 28.07
C GLU A 122 -5.62 -8.59 27.22
N ILE A 123 -5.90 -9.73 27.83
CA ILE A 123 -6.32 -10.94 27.11
C ILE A 123 -7.66 -10.69 26.40
N ASN A 124 -8.64 -10.06 27.07
CA ASN A 124 -9.92 -9.73 26.46
C ASN A 124 -9.78 -8.75 25.30
N THR A 125 -8.93 -7.72 25.42
CA THR A 125 -8.69 -6.76 24.33
C THR A 125 -7.94 -7.38 23.16
N ARG A 126 -6.93 -8.22 23.42
CA ARG A 126 -6.23 -9.00 22.38
C ARG A 126 -7.19 -9.93 21.65
N SER A 127 -8.00 -10.69 22.37
CA SER A 127 -9.01 -11.59 21.78
C SER A 127 -10.08 -10.83 20.97
N ALA A 128 -10.54 -9.67 21.45
CA ALA A 128 -11.48 -8.83 20.72
C ALA A 128 -10.89 -8.27 19.42
N ASN A 129 -9.62 -7.83 19.45
CA ASN A 129 -8.91 -7.35 18.27
C ASN A 129 -8.68 -8.46 17.25
N GLU A 130 -8.21 -9.63 17.70
CA GLU A 130 -8.02 -10.82 16.84
C GLU A 130 -9.35 -11.24 16.19
N ARG A 131 -10.44 -11.23 16.96
CA ARG A 131 -11.77 -11.51 16.43
C ARG A 131 -12.18 -10.48 15.38
N GLN A 132 -11.96 -9.19 15.63
CA GLN A 132 -12.29 -8.13 14.66
C GLN A 132 -11.47 -8.27 13.37
N ASP A 133 -10.19 -8.61 13.47
CA ASP A 133 -9.32 -8.81 12.31
C ASP A 133 -9.71 -10.06 11.52
N LEU A 134 -10.09 -11.15 12.18
CA LEU A 134 -10.64 -12.33 11.53
C LEU A 134 -11.98 -12.04 10.85
N GLU A 135 -12.87 -11.26 11.48
CA GLU A 135 -14.13 -10.82 10.87
C GLU A 135 -13.89 -9.92 9.64
N ARG A 136 -12.91 -9.01 9.70
CA ARG A 136 -12.51 -8.19 8.53
C ARG A 136 -11.95 -9.06 7.40
N ARG A 137 -11.06 -10.00 7.71
CA ARG A 137 -10.52 -10.95 6.71
C ARG A 137 -11.63 -11.81 6.11
N LEU A 138 -12.57 -12.28 6.91
CA LEU A 138 -13.74 -13.03 6.43
C LEU A 138 -14.59 -12.19 5.48
N ARG A 139 -14.91 -10.94 5.85
CA ARG A 139 -15.67 -10.03 4.98
C ARG A 139 -14.95 -9.76 3.66
N THR A 140 -13.67 -9.40 3.71
CA THR A 140 -12.90 -9.16 2.47
C THR A 140 -12.78 -10.41 1.60
N SER A 141 -12.71 -11.60 2.20
CA SER A 141 -12.72 -12.86 1.45
C SER A 141 -14.09 -13.16 0.85
N GLN A 142 -15.18 -12.83 1.54
CA GLN A 142 -16.55 -12.96 1.04
C GLN A 142 -16.84 -11.98 -0.09
N GLU A 143 -16.42 -10.72 0.04
CA GLU A 143 -16.52 -9.70 -1.01
C GLU A 143 -15.74 -10.12 -2.26
N LYS A 144 -14.52 -10.64 -2.11
CA LYS A 144 -13.75 -11.20 -3.24
C LYS A 144 -14.42 -12.41 -3.87
N ALA A 145 -15.04 -13.29 -3.07
CA ALA A 145 -15.76 -14.44 -3.60
C ALA A 145 -17.02 -14.02 -4.37
N GLN A 146 -17.73 -12.99 -3.90
CA GLN A 146 -18.87 -12.39 -4.59
C GLN A 146 -18.43 -11.72 -5.90
N GLN A 147 -17.35 -10.93 -5.88
CA GLN A 147 -16.79 -10.33 -7.10
C GLN A 147 -16.38 -11.38 -8.12
N LEU A 148 -15.66 -12.43 -7.71
CA LEU A 148 -15.29 -13.52 -8.63
C LEU A 148 -16.51 -14.29 -9.17
N GLN A 149 -17.60 -14.35 -8.40
CA GLN A 149 -18.84 -14.95 -8.85
C GLN A 149 -19.57 -14.04 -9.86
N GLU A 150 -19.62 -12.74 -9.61
CA GLU A 150 -20.14 -11.74 -10.55
C GLU A 150 -19.34 -11.76 -11.86
N ASP A 151 -18.00 -11.70 -11.80
CA ASP A 151 -17.12 -11.82 -12.98
C ASP A 151 -17.37 -13.12 -13.75
N ALA A 152 -17.57 -14.24 -13.05
CA ALA A 152 -17.85 -15.53 -13.67
C ALA A 152 -19.23 -15.59 -14.33
N ASP A 153 -20.23 -14.90 -13.77
CA ASP A 153 -21.57 -14.81 -14.35
C ASP A 153 -21.60 -13.84 -15.54
N GLU A 154 -20.89 -12.70 -15.47
CA GLU A 154 -20.65 -11.80 -16.60
C GLU A 154 -19.96 -12.54 -17.76
N ALA A 155 -18.89 -13.29 -17.50
CA ALA A 155 -18.20 -14.07 -18.51
C ALA A 155 -19.09 -15.16 -19.15
N LYS A 156 -20.02 -15.76 -18.38
CA LYS A 156 -21.00 -16.71 -18.92
C LYS A 156 -22.04 -16.00 -19.80
N GLU A 157 -22.49 -14.81 -19.42
CA GLU A 157 -23.42 -14.02 -20.23
C GLU A 157 -22.76 -13.57 -21.54
N GLU A 158 -21.51 -13.13 -21.51
CA GLU A 158 -20.73 -12.81 -22.70
C GLU A 158 -20.56 -14.03 -23.61
N LEU A 159 -20.19 -15.19 -23.04
CA LEU A 159 -20.09 -16.44 -23.80
C LEU A 159 -21.43 -16.80 -24.45
N ALA A 160 -22.54 -16.70 -23.71
CA ALA A 160 -23.88 -16.98 -24.23
C ALA A 160 -24.29 -15.98 -25.33
N ALA A 161 -23.92 -14.70 -25.20
CA ALA A 161 -24.15 -13.69 -26.22
C ALA A 161 -23.36 -13.97 -27.50
N VAL A 162 -22.08 -14.31 -27.38
CA VAL A 162 -21.23 -14.71 -28.51
C VAL A 162 -21.73 -15.99 -29.16
N GLN A 163 -22.16 -16.98 -28.37
CA GLN A 163 -22.79 -18.21 -28.89
C GLN A 163 -24.05 -17.89 -29.68
N ARG A 164 -24.99 -17.11 -29.14
CA ARG A 164 -26.21 -16.68 -29.86
C ARG A 164 -25.88 -15.92 -31.14
N GLN A 165 -24.86 -15.05 -31.12
CA GLN A 165 -24.43 -14.33 -32.32
C GLN A 165 -23.83 -15.28 -33.37
N SER A 166 -23.04 -16.26 -32.94
CA SER A 166 -22.45 -17.27 -33.83
C SER A 166 -23.51 -18.18 -34.44
N GLU A 167 -24.51 -18.60 -33.67
CA GLU A 167 -25.65 -19.38 -34.14
C GLU A 167 -26.49 -18.59 -35.13
N PHE A 168 -26.72 -17.30 -34.88
CA PHE A 168 -27.43 -16.44 -35.82
C PHE A 168 -26.66 -16.32 -37.14
N ARG A 169 -25.35 -16.02 -37.09
CA ARG A 169 -24.49 -15.96 -38.29
C ARG A 169 -24.49 -17.28 -39.05
N TYR A 170 -24.43 -18.40 -38.34
CA TYR A 170 -24.49 -19.73 -38.95
C TYR A 170 -25.83 -19.98 -39.64
N LYS A 171 -26.96 -19.64 -39.00
CA LYS A 171 -28.30 -19.75 -39.60
C LYS A 171 -28.45 -18.86 -40.83
N THR A 172 -28.02 -17.61 -40.78
CA THR A 172 -28.04 -16.71 -41.94
C THR A 172 -27.21 -17.26 -43.09
N LEU A 173 -25.99 -17.75 -42.81
CA LEU A 173 -25.13 -18.34 -43.84
C LEU A 173 -25.74 -19.62 -44.42
N GLN A 174 -26.45 -20.40 -43.59
CA GLN A 174 -27.17 -21.60 -44.03
C GLN A 174 -28.36 -21.25 -44.93
N GLU A 175 -29.14 -20.21 -44.58
CA GLU A 175 -30.23 -19.69 -45.43
C GLU A 175 -29.70 -19.14 -46.76
N GLU A 176 -28.60 -18.38 -46.74
CA GLU A 176 -27.90 -17.93 -47.95
C GLU A 176 -27.43 -19.11 -48.80
N HIS A 177 -26.87 -20.14 -48.16
CA HIS A 177 -26.44 -21.35 -48.87
C HIS A 177 -27.63 -22.09 -49.51
N ASP A 178 -28.75 -22.23 -48.80
CA ASP A 178 -29.94 -22.92 -49.30
C ASP A 178 -30.64 -22.13 -50.41
N THR A 179 -30.68 -20.80 -50.32
CA THR A 179 -31.15 -19.94 -51.42
C THR A 179 -30.25 -20.01 -52.64
N LEU A 180 -28.92 -20.04 -52.46
CA LEU A 180 -27.97 -20.23 -53.56
C LEU A 180 -28.17 -21.60 -54.23
N LYS A 181 -28.28 -22.67 -53.44
CA LYS A 181 -28.59 -24.02 -53.96
C LYS A 181 -29.88 -23.98 -54.78
N GLY A 182 -30.94 -23.38 -54.26
CA GLY A 182 -32.23 -23.24 -54.95
C GLY A 182 -32.10 -22.49 -56.29
N SER A 183 -31.36 -21.37 -56.32
CA SER A 183 -31.11 -20.62 -57.56
C SER A 183 -30.33 -21.43 -58.60
N VAL A 184 -29.38 -22.27 -58.15
CA VAL A 184 -28.61 -23.16 -59.03
C VAL A 184 -29.51 -24.26 -59.59
N GLU A 185 -30.42 -24.82 -58.78
CA GLU A 185 -31.40 -25.81 -59.24
C GLU A 185 -32.39 -25.20 -60.23
N GLU A 186 -32.86 -23.96 -59.99
CA GLU A 186 -33.74 -23.23 -60.91
C GLU A 186 -33.03 -22.94 -62.24
N ILE A 187 -31.78 -22.46 -62.22
CA ILE A 187 -30.99 -22.23 -63.44
C ILE A 187 -30.77 -23.53 -64.20
N LYS A 188 -30.55 -24.66 -63.51
CA LYS A 188 -30.43 -25.98 -64.16
C LYS A 188 -31.75 -26.39 -64.82
N ALA A 189 -32.88 -26.24 -64.14
CA ALA A 189 -34.20 -26.54 -64.70
C ALA A 189 -34.52 -25.64 -65.91
N ASP A 190 -34.17 -24.36 -65.84
CA ASP A 190 -34.30 -23.40 -66.94
C ASP A 190 -33.41 -23.76 -68.14
N LEU A 191 -32.18 -24.21 -67.88
CA LEU A 191 -31.29 -24.70 -68.92
C LEU A 191 -31.88 -25.94 -69.60
N ASP A 192 -32.36 -26.91 -68.83
CA ASP A 192 -32.99 -28.12 -69.36
C ASP A 192 -34.26 -27.79 -70.16
N SER A 193 -35.09 -26.86 -69.69
CA SER A 193 -36.29 -26.41 -70.41
C SER A 193 -35.93 -25.72 -71.74
N LYS A 194 -34.90 -24.86 -71.75
CA LYS A 194 -34.38 -24.21 -72.96
C LYS A 194 -33.76 -25.20 -73.92
N VAL A 195 -33.02 -26.18 -73.44
CA VAL A 195 -32.45 -27.26 -74.27
C VAL A 195 -33.58 -28.05 -74.92
N ASN A 196 -34.63 -28.42 -74.17
CA ASN A 196 -35.79 -29.10 -74.72
C ASN A 196 -36.56 -28.24 -75.74
N ALA A 197 -36.79 -26.95 -75.44
CA ALA A 197 -37.43 -26.03 -76.36
C ALA A 197 -36.61 -25.85 -77.66
N LEU A 198 -35.28 -25.73 -77.55
CA LEU A 198 -34.39 -25.63 -78.70
C LEU A 198 -34.45 -26.92 -79.55
N GLN A 199 -34.45 -28.09 -78.93
CA GLN A 199 -34.65 -29.36 -79.65
C GLN A 199 -36.01 -29.42 -80.36
N THR A 200 -37.09 -28.98 -79.72
CA THR A 200 -38.43 -28.99 -80.37
C THR A 200 -38.54 -27.98 -81.50
N THR A 201 -37.97 -26.78 -81.35
CA THR A 201 -37.95 -25.75 -82.39
C THR A 201 -37.09 -26.17 -83.56
N GLN A 202 -35.95 -26.82 -83.32
CA GLN A 202 -35.12 -27.36 -84.40
C GLN A 202 -35.83 -28.47 -85.18
N ARG A 203 -36.62 -29.33 -84.51
CA ARG A 203 -37.50 -30.31 -85.19
C ARG A 203 -38.58 -29.61 -86.02
N LYS A 204 -39.28 -28.62 -85.46
CA LYS A 204 -40.30 -27.85 -86.18
C LYS A 204 -39.72 -27.07 -87.36
N LEU A 205 -38.53 -26.49 -87.20
CA LEU A 205 -37.81 -25.80 -88.27
C LEU A 205 -37.54 -26.76 -89.41
N SER A 206 -36.98 -27.96 -89.12
CA SER A 206 -36.74 -28.97 -90.16
C SER A 206 -38.02 -29.41 -90.89
N GLN A 207 -39.16 -29.46 -90.19
CA GLN A 207 -40.47 -29.74 -90.81
C GLN A 207 -40.96 -28.58 -91.67
N LYS A 208 -40.84 -27.33 -91.19
CA LYS A 208 -41.25 -26.14 -91.92
C LYS A 208 -40.36 -25.86 -93.12
N GLU A 209 -39.06 -26.13 -93.05
CA GLU A 209 -38.16 -26.08 -94.20
C GLU A 209 -38.59 -27.07 -95.29
N ALA A 210 -39.06 -28.26 -94.91
CA ALA A 210 -39.64 -29.22 -95.85
C ALA A 210 -40.96 -28.71 -96.47
N GLU A 211 -41.90 -28.21 -95.65
CA GLU A 211 -43.17 -27.66 -96.13
C GLU A 211 -42.99 -26.40 -96.99
N VAL A 212 -42.04 -25.52 -96.66
CA VAL A 212 -41.72 -24.33 -97.47
C VAL A 212 -41.17 -24.77 -98.83
N GLY A 213 -40.34 -25.82 -98.88
CA GLY A 213 -39.93 -26.41 -100.16
C GLY A 213 -41.12 -26.89 -101.02
N GLU A 214 -42.17 -27.43 -100.40
CA GLU A 214 -43.41 -27.83 -101.09
C GLU A 214 -44.26 -26.62 -101.51
N LEU A 215 -44.40 -25.62 -100.63
CA LEU A 215 -45.20 -24.42 -100.89
C LEU A 215 -44.53 -23.47 -101.87
N GLU A 216 -43.19 -23.37 -101.93
CA GLU A 216 -42.49 -22.60 -102.95
C GLU A 216 -42.75 -23.19 -104.35
N ALA A 217 -42.88 -24.52 -104.46
CA ALA A 217 -43.34 -25.17 -105.68
C ALA A 217 -44.80 -24.79 -106.03
N GLU A 218 -45.65 -24.61 -105.01
CA GLU A 218 -47.06 -24.26 -105.14
C GLU A 218 -47.32 -22.76 -105.37
N VAL A 219 -46.48 -21.87 -104.82
CA VAL A 219 -46.51 -20.42 -105.06
C VAL A 219 -45.98 -20.11 -106.45
N LEU A 220 -45.00 -20.86 -106.96
CA LEU A 220 -44.67 -20.83 -108.39
C LEU A 220 -45.89 -21.18 -109.26
N ARG A 221 -46.77 -22.08 -108.79
CA ARG A 221 -48.03 -22.45 -109.46
C ARG A 221 -49.11 -21.36 -109.33
N LEU A 222 -49.25 -20.75 -108.16
CA LEU A 222 -50.33 -19.78 -107.86
C LEU A 222 -49.99 -18.34 -108.24
N LYS A 223 -48.70 -17.95 -108.34
CA LYS A 223 -48.29 -16.69 -109.00
C LYS A 223 -48.64 -16.69 -110.49
N ALA A 224 -48.98 -17.84 -111.08
CA ALA A 224 -49.60 -17.91 -112.39
C ALA A 224 -51.09 -17.51 -112.40
N MET A 225 -51.74 -17.33 -111.23
CA MET A 225 -53.17 -17.06 -111.08
C MET A 225 -53.45 -15.92 -110.08
N THR A 226 -53.27 -14.67 -110.54
CA THR A 226 -54.17 -13.50 -110.32
C THR A 226 -54.38 -12.87 -108.92
N GLY A 227 -54.60 -11.53 -108.90
CA GLY A 227 -54.97 -10.72 -107.73
C GLY A 227 -55.90 -9.55 -108.11
N ASP A 228 -56.68 -9.02 -107.14
CA ASP A 228 -57.75 -8.03 -107.37
C ASP A 228 -57.75 -6.87 -106.34
N ALA A 229 -58.24 -5.68 -106.73
CA ALA A 229 -57.71 -4.38 -106.29
C ALA A 229 -58.55 -3.50 -105.32
N GLU A 230 -59.80 -3.84 -104.97
CA GLU A 230 -60.65 -2.95 -104.15
C GLU A 230 -60.54 -3.18 -102.63
N THR A 231 -60.28 -4.42 -102.20
CA THR A 231 -59.83 -4.72 -100.81
C THR A 231 -58.57 -3.95 -100.45
N MET A 232 -57.72 -3.67 -101.44
CA MET A 232 -56.47 -2.93 -101.28
C MET A 232 -56.67 -1.51 -100.73
N ALA A 233 -57.80 -0.86 -100.99
CA ALA A 233 -57.98 0.55 -100.65
C ALA A 233 -58.36 0.77 -99.17
N VAL A 234 -59.29 -0.04 -98.62
CA VAL A 234 -59.67 0.04 -97.18
C VAL A 234 -58.52 -0.43 -96.30
N ILE A 235 -57.85 -1.51 -96.73
CA ILE A 235 -56.63 -2.03 -96.11
C ILE A 235 -55.56 -0.94 -96.04
N LYS A 236 -55.36 -0.11 -97.07
CA LYS A 236 -54.39 1.00 -97.05
C LYS A 236 -54.63 2.03 -95.94
N ARG A 237 -55.88 2.39 -95.63
CA ARG A 237 -56.18 3.40 -94.61
C ARG A 237 -55.92 2.86 -93.20
N GLU A 238 -56.46 1.69 -92.87
CA GLU A 238 -56.21 1.06 -91.56
C GLU A 238 -54.73 0.69 -91.39
N LEU A 239 -54.05 0.28 -92.47
CA LEU A 239 -52.60 0.15 -92.46
C LEU A 239 -51.92 1.48 -92.10
N SER A 240 -52.36 2.61 -92.63
CA SER A 240 -51.68 3.88 -92.36
C SER A 240 -51.77 4.32 -90.88
N GLU A 241 -52.91 4.11 -90.22
CA GLU A 241 -53.08 4.39 -88.79
C GLU A 241 -52.30 3.39 -87.92
N GLN A 242 -52.34 2.10 -88.27
CA GLN A 242 -51.53 1.09 -87.59
C GLN A 242 -50.04 1.34 -87.78
N VAL A 243 -49.61 1.76 -88.98
CA VAL A 243 -48.21 2.15 -89.26
C VAL A 243 -47.81 3.34 -88.39
N ALA A 244 -48.66 4.36 -88.23
CA ALA A 244 -48.36 5.47 -87.34
C ALA A 244 -48.19 5.02 -85.86
N HIS A 245 -49.09 4.18 -85.36
CA HIS A 245 -48.97 3.63 -84.00
C HIS A 245 -47.73 2.73 -83.84
N ILE A 246 -47.44 1.89 -84.83
CA ILE A 246 -46.24 1.04 -84.88
C ILE A 246 -44.99 1.91 -84.87
N THR A 247 -44.92 3.00 -85.65
CA THR A 247 -43.74 3.89 -85.63
C THR A 247 -43.52 4.55 -84.27
N LYS A 248 -44.58 4.89 -83.55
CA LYS A 248 -44.49 5.43 -82.18
C LYS A 248 -44.00 4.38 -81.18
N LEU A 249 -44.55 3.16 -81.25
CA LEU A 249 -44.08 2.05 -80.42
C LEU A 249 -42.64 1.66 -80.76
N GLU A 250 -42.26 1.68 -82.03
CA GLU A 250 -40.88 1.46 -82.47
C GLU A 250 -39.94 2.53 -81.92
N ALA A 251 -40.35 3.81 -81.89
CA ALA A 251 -39.56 4.88 -81.31
C ALA A 251 -39.33 4.67 -79.81
N LEU A 252 -40.39 4.37 -79.04
CA LEU A 252 -40.29 4.07 -77.61
C LEU A 252 -39.45 2.81 -77.35
N THR A 253 -39.64 1.77 -78.18
CA THR A 253 -38.86 0.52 -78.10
C THR A 253 -37.39 0.78 -78.42
N ARG A 254 -37.07 1.69 -79.34
CA ARG A 254 -35.69 2.10 -79.64
C ARG A 254 -35.06 2.86 -78.48
N GLU A 255 -35.81 3.77 -77.85
CA GLU A 255 -35.35 4.54 -76.68
C GLU A 255 -35.09 3.65 -75.47
N GLN A 256 -36.05 2.79 -75.11
CA GLN A 256 -35.88 1.80 -74.04
C GLN A 256 -34.72 0.83 -74.34
N ASN A 257 -34.53 0.42 -75.60
CA ASN A 257 -33.37 -0.39 -75.97
C ASN A 257 -32.05 0.38 -75.83
N ALA A 258 -32.04 1.69 -76.06
CA ALA A 258 -30.85 2.52 -75.85
C ALA A 258 -30.51 2.63 -74.36
N GLU A 259 -31.51 2.87 -73.50
CA GLU A 259 -31.35 2.88 -72.04
C GLU A 259 -30.90 1.52 -71.50
N LEU A 260 -31.53 0.43 -71.94
CA LEU A 260 -31.12 -0.93 -71.56
C LEU A 260 -29.69 -1.23 -72.02
N LYS A 261 -29.29 -0.77 -73.21
CA LYS A 261 -27.88 -0.87 -73.64
C LYS A 261 -26.95 -0.06 -72.74
N GLN A 262 -27.35 1.13 -72.31
CA GLN A 262 -26.56 1.97 -71.41
C GLN A 262 -26.42 1.32 -70.02
N HIS A 263 -27.52 0.85 -69.41
CA HIS A 263 -27.47 0.13 -68.14
C HIS A 263 -26.67 -1.16 -68.23
N ARG A 264 -26.75 -1.91 -69.34
CA ARG A 264 -25.88 -3.08 -69.57
C ARG A 264 -24.40 -2.70 -69.63
N LYS A 265 -24.05 -1.57 -70.25
CA LYS A 265 -22.67 -1.06 -70.25
C LYS A 265 -22.22 -0.66 -68.84
N GLN A 266 -23.07 0.02 -68.08
CA GLN A 266 -22.78 0.39 -66.68
C GLN A 266 -22.60 -0.84 -65.79
N ARG A 267 -23.46 -1.86 -65.89
CA ARG A 267 -23.32 -3.12 -65.15
C ARG A 267 -21.99 -3.81 -65.45
N LYS A 268 -21.60 -3.90 -66.73
CA LYS A 268 -20.29 -4.44 -67.10
C LYS A 268 -19.13 -3.64 -66.51
N ALA A 269 -19.23 -2.32 -66.47
CA ALA A 269 -18.19 -1.49 -65.84
C ALA A 269 -18.13 -1.71 -64.32
N ILE A 270 -19.28 -1.85 -63.65
CA ILE A 270 -19.34 -2.17 -62.22
C ILE A 270 -18.76 -3.57 -61.95
N GLU A 271 -19.09 -4.57 -62.77
CA GLU A 271 -18.54 -5.94 -62.67
C GLU A 271 -17.01 -5.92 -62.76
N VAL A 272 -16.44 -5.17 -63.72
CA VAL A 272 -14.99 -5.01 -63.83
C VAL A 272 -14.39 -4.35 -62.59
N ILE A 273 -15.02 -3.29 -62.05
CA ILE A 273 -14.56 -2.62 -60.82
C ILE A 273 -14.66 -3.56 -59.61
N GLU A 274 -15.69 -4.40 -59.52
CA GLU A 274 -15.83 -5.39 -58.46
C GLU A 274 -14.77 -6.49 -58.56
N GLU A 275 -14.44 -6.95 -59.76
CA GLU A 275 -13.34 -7.90 -60.00
C GLU A 275 -11.99 -7.29 -59.64
N GLU A 276 -11.72 -6.05 -60.05
CA GLU A 276 -10.52 -5.30 -59.67
C GLU A 276 -10.45 -5.13 -58.14
N LYS A 277 -11.55 -4.76 -57.49
CA LYS A 277 -11.62 -4.65 -56.03
C LYS A 277 -11.33 -5.99 -55.34
N ARG A 278 -11.93 -7.09 -55.81
CA ARG A 278 -11.64 -8.44 -55.28
C ARG A 278 -10.16 -8.79 -55.47
N SER A 279 -9.59 -8.47 -56.63
CA SER A 279 -8.17 -8.73 -56.90
C SER A 279 -7.25 -7.93 -55.98
N LEU A 280 -7.55 -6.66 -55.73
CA LEU A 280 -6.80 -5.80 -54.81
C LEU A 280 -6.94 -6.26 -53.36
N GLN A 281 -8.12 -6.71 -52.96
CA GLN A 281 -8.34 -7.29 -51.63
C GLN A 281 -7.52 -8.57 -51.42
N ILE A 282 -7.45 -9.45 -52.42
CA ILE A 282 -6.61 -10.65 -52.38
C ILE A 282 -5.11 -10.28 -52.33
N GLN A 283 -4.69 -9.29 -53.11
CA GLN A 283 -3.30 -8.80 -53.06
C GLN A 283 -2.95 -8.21 -51.70
N LEU A 284 -3.87 -7.48 -51.07
CA LEU A 284 -3.67 -6.93 -49.72
C LEU A 284 -3.54 -8.05 -48.68
N SER A 285 -4.42 -9.05 -48.71
CA SER A 285 -4.32 -10.18 -47.78
C SER A 285 -3.01 -10.96 -47.98
N MET A 286 -2.57 -11.14 -49.23
CA MET A 286 -1.29 -11.76 -49.53
C MET A 286 -0.11 -10.91 -49.02
N MET A 287 -0.19 -9.58 -49.12
CA MET A 287 0.81 -8.67 -48.54
C MET A 287 0.87 -8.81 -47.02
N ASP A 288 -0.28 -8.85 -46.34
CA ASP A 288 -0.35 -9.02 -44.88
C ASP A 288 0.25 -10.37 -44.44
N ASP A 289 0.00 -11.43 -45.20
CA ASP A 289 0.58 -12.75 -44.92
C ASP A 289 2.10 -12.77 -45.17
N MET A 290 2.59 -12.08 -46.21
CA MET A 290 4.04 -11.89 -46.41
C MET A 290 4.68 -11.07 -45.28
N GLN A 291 4.01 -10.05 -44.76
CA GLN A 291 4.49 -9.28 -43.60
C GLN A 291 4.59 -10.16 -42.35
N LYS A 292 3.59 -11.02 -42.09
CA LYS A 292 3.67 -12.01 -41.00
C LYS A 292 4.85 -12.95 -41.20
N GLN A 293 4.99 -13.55 -42.38
CA GLN A 293 6.12 -14.45 -42.67
C GLN A 293 7.47 -13.76 -42.53
N LEU A 294 7.59 -12.50 -42.98
CA LEU A 294 8.80 -11.69 -42.80
C LEU A 294 9.10 -11.48 -41.31
N SER A 295 8.11 -11.08 -40.51
CA SER A 295 8.29 -10.88 -39.06
C SER A 295 8.71 -12.18 -38.35
N GLU A 296 8.12 -13.32 -38.71
CA GLU A 296 8.52 -14.60 -38.15
C GLU A 296 9.93 -15.00 -38.59
N ALA A 297 10.30 -14.76 -39.84
CA ALA A 297 11.63 -15.02 -40.37
C ALA A 297 12.68 -14.13 -39.67
N GLU A 298 12.39 -12.86 -39.45
CA GLU A 298 13.23 -11.94 -38.69
C GLU A 298 13.41 -12.40 -37.23
N MET A 299 12.34 -12.86 -36.57
CA MET A 299 12.42 -13.44 -35.23
C MET A 299 13.25 -14.73 -35.19
N ARG A 300 13.10 -15.62 -36.19
CA ARG A 300 13.92 -16.82 -36.33
C ARG A 300 15.39 -16.47 -36.54
N LYS A 301 15.67 -15.48 -37.40
CA LYS A 301 17.02 -14.98 -37.63
C LYS A 301 17.64 -14.42 -36.36
N GLN A 302 16.92 -13.59 -35.60
CA GLN A 302 17.40 -13.06 -34.32
C GLN A 302 17.72 -14.17 -33.32
N LYS A 303 16.88 -15.21 -33.22
CA LYS A 303 17.15 -16.37 -32.37
C LYS A 303 18.42 -17.11 -32.79
N LEU A 304 18.57 -17.38 -34.09
CA LEU A 304 19.77 -18.03 -34.63
C LEU A 304 21.03 -17.17 -34.45
N GLU A 305 20.93 -15.84 -34.57
CA GLU A 305 22.02 -14.92 -34.29
C GLU A 305 22.39 -14.91 -32.81
N GLN A 306 21.41 -14.91 -31.89
CA GLN A 306 21.64 -15.04 -30.46
C GLN A 306 22.27 -16.38 -30.09
N GLU A 307 21.80 -17.48 -30.68
CA GLU A 307 22.39 -18.81 -30.50
C GLU A 307 23.83 -18.82 -31.01
N ARG A 308 24.07 -18.30 -32.22
CA ARG A 308 25.43 -18.15 -32.76
C ARG A 308 26.30 -17.36 -31.80
N ASP A 309 25.85 -16.20 -31.33
CA ASP A 309 26.62 -15.33 -30.45
C ASP A 309 26.89 -16.01 -29.11
N ALA A 310 25.92 -16.75 -28.57
CA ALA A 310 26.11 -17.57 -27.37
C ALA A 310 27.19 -18.64 -27.59
N TRP A 311 27.10 -19.41 -28.68
CA TRP A 311 28.12 -20.40 -29.05
C TRP A 311 29.49 -19.78 -29.31
N THR A 312 29.53 -18.62 -29.96
CA THR A 312 30.78 -17.90 -30.25
C THR A 312 31.41 -17.44 -28.94
N SER A 313 30.61 -16.90 -28.01
CA SER A 313 31.09 -16.48 -26.69
C SER A 313 31.56 -17.66 -25.83
N TYR A 314 30.88 -18.82 -25.94
CA TYR A 314 31.28 -20.04 -25.26
C TYR A 314 32.63 -20.54 -25.79
N LEU A 315 32.80 -20.57 -27.12
CA LEU A 315 34.06 -20.97 -27.76
C LEU A 315 35.20 -19.97 -27.50
N GLU A 316 34.91 -18.66 -27.46
CA GLU A 316 35.88 -17.62 -27.09
C GLU A 316 36.32 -17.76 -25.63
N ALA A 317 35.38 -18.02 -24.70
CA ALA A 317 35.69 -18.27 -23.29
C ALA A 317 36.49 -19.56 -23.09
N GLU A 318 36.23 -20.60 -23.89
CA GLU A 318 36.98 -21.85 -23.90
C GLU A 318 38.40 -21.66 -24.46
N ALA A 319 38.57 -20.80 -25.47
CA ALA A 319 39.87 -20.43 -26.03
C ALA A 319 40.73 -19.58 -25.08
N GLU A 320 40.11 -18.66 -24.32
CA GLU A 320 40.80 -17.84 -23.30
C GLU A 320 41.24 -18.66 -22.07
N SER A 321 40.58 -19.79 -21.79
CA SER A 321 40.88 -20.69 -20.65
C SER A 321 42.04 -21.67 -20.89
N HIS A 322 43.04 -21.29 -21.70
CA HIS A 322 44.31 -22.03 -21.88
C HIS A 322 44.15 -23.55 -22.09
N GLY A 323 43.29 -23.96 -23.04
CA GLY A 323 43.28 -25.34 -23.56
C GLY A 323 42.70 -26.41 -22.64
N GLN A 324 42.07 -26.05 -21.51
CA GLN A 324 41.17 -26.98 -20.82
C GLN A 324 39.78 -26.87 -21.46
N VAL A 325 39.48 -27.79 -22.37
CA VAL A 325 38.12 -28.04 -22.84
C VAL A 325 37.26 -28.30 -21.61
N GLN A 326 36.32 -27.42 -21.29
CA GLN A 326 35.55 -27.54 -20.04
C GLN A 326 34.60 -28.74 -20.07
N PHE A 327 34.23 -29.21 -21.26
CA PHE A 327 33.42 -30.40 -21.48
C PHE A 327 33.95 -31.17 -22.69
N GLU A 328 34.57 -32.34 -22.48
CA GLU A 328 35.20 -33.13 -23.55
C GLU A 328 34.16 -33.81 -24.44
N THR A 329 32.90 -33.92 -23.99
CA THR A 329 31.81 -34.51 -24.75
C THR A 329 30.52 -33.66 -24.71
N PRO A 330 29.72 -33.63 -25.81
CA PRO A 330 28.40 -32.97 -25.81
C PRO A 330 27.44 -33.50 -24.75
N VAL A 331 27.65 -34.75 -24.30
CA VAL A 331 26.88 -35.37 -23.21
C VAL A 331 27.24 -34.76 -21.86
N GLU A 332 28.50 -34.38 -21.63
CA GLU A 332 28.92 -33.69 -20.41
C GLU A 332 28.39 -32.25 -20.36
N LEU A 333 28.39 -31.53 -21.49
CA LEU A 333 27.75 -30.23 -21.59
C LEU A 333 26.25 -30.31 -21.32
N ALA A 334 25.56 -31.30 -21.89
CA ALA A 334 24.13 -31.52 -21.63
C ALA A 334 23.85 -31.89 -20.16
N ARG A 335 24.71 -32.69 -19.53
CA ARG A 335 24.61 -33.03 -18.10
C ARG A 335 24.86 -31.82 -17.21
N ALA A 336 25.88 -31.03 -17.50
CA ALA A 336 26.17 -29.79 -16.79
C ALA A 336 25.03 -28.77 -16.93
N TYR A 337 24.45 -28.64 -18.13
CA TYR A 337 23.28 -27.80 -18.37
C TYR A 337 22.03 -28.27 -17.60
N ILE A 338 21.76 -29.59 -17.58
CA ILE A 338 20.65 -30.15 -16.79
C ILE A 338 20.91 -29.94 -15.30
N GLN A 339 22.15 -30.13 -14.85
CA GLN A 339 22.54 -29.91 -13.47
C GLN A 339 22.39 -28.43 -13.08
N GLU A 340 22.83 -27.49 -13.91
CA GLU A 340 22.64 -26.06 -13.69
C GLU A 340 21.15 -25.69 -13.67
N ARG A 341 20.34 -26.30 -14.54
CA ARG A 341 18.89 -26.08 -14.54
C ARG A 341 18.22 -26.59 -13.26
N LEU A 342 18.67 -27.74 -12.75
CA LEU A 342 18.21 -28.29 -11.47
C LEU A 342 18.68 -27.43 -10.30
N GLU A 343 19.94 -27.02 -10.27
CA GLU A 343 20.50 -26.13 -9.26
C GLU A 343 19.80 -24.76 -9.26
N ARG A 344 19.46 -24.22 -10.43
CA ARG A 344 18.70 -22.98 -10.57
C ARG A 344 17.26 -23.13 -10.09
N ALA A 345 16.63 -24.27 -10.36
CA ALA A 345 15.30 -24.58 -9.83
C ALA A 345 15.34 -24.75 -8.29
N ASP A 346 16.36 -25.41 -7.76
CA ASP A 346 16.57 -25.57 -6.31
C ASP A 346 16.86 -24.23 -5.63
N LEU A 347 17.68 -23.37 -6.25
CA LEU A 347 17.91 -22.00 -5.76
C LEU A 347 16.63 -21.16 -5.81
N MET A 348 15.80 -21.33 -6.83
CA MET A 348 14.50 -20.66 -6.94
C MET A 348 13.53 -21.14 -5.85
N ASN A 349 13.51 -22.44 -5.56
CA ASN A 349 12.74 -23.02 -4.45
C ASN A 349 13.23 -22.48 -3.09
N LYS A 350 14.54 -22.51 -2.84
CA LYS A 350 15.15 -21.92 -1.63
C LYS A 350 14.88 -20.42 -1.50
N LEU A 351 14.90 -19.68 -2.60
CA LEU A 351 14.53 -18.26 -2.60
C LEU A 351 13.03 -18.07 -2.32
N GLY A 352 12.19 -18.99 -2.80
CA GLY A 352 10.77 -19.08 -2.46
C GLY A 352 10.51 -19.38 -0.98
N GLU A 353 11.39 -20.14 -0.31
CA GLU A 353 11.33 -20.44 1.13
C GLU A 353 11.90 -19.30 1.99
N ILE A 354 13.01 -18.68 1.58
CA ILE A 354 13.65 -17.58 2.34
C ILE A 354 12.80 -16.31 2.31
N LYS A 355 12.06 -16.02 1.22
CA LYS A 355 11.18 -14.84 1.12
C LYS A 355 10.11 -14.78 2.21
N PRO A 356 9.28 -15.81 2.46
CA PRO A 356 8.30 -15.79 3.54
C PRO A 356 8.97 -15.78 4.92
N GLU A 357 10.12 -16.43 5.10
CA GLU A 357 10.89 -16.32 6.33
C GLU A 357 11.36 -14.88 6.58
N LEU A 358 11.87 -14.20 5.55
CA LEU A 358 12.26 -12.80 5.61
C LEU A 358 11.08 -11.90 5.96
N LEU A 359 9.92 -12.11 5.33
CA LEU A 359 8.69 -11.35 5.64
C LEU A 359 8.25 -11.55 7.09
N VAL A 360 8.36 -12.76 7.64
CA VAL A 360 8.07 -13.02 9.06
C VAL A 360 9.10 -12.34 9.96
N LYS A 361 10.39 -12.35 9.59
CA LYS A 361 11.44 -11.64 10.33
C LYS A 361 11.26 -10.13 10.28
N GLU A 362 10.88 -9.56 9.15
CA GLU A 362 10.55 -8.14 8.99
C GLU A 362 9.34 -7.75 9.81
N ALA A 363 8.28 -8.56 9.82
CA ALA A 363 7.11 -8.35 10.68
C ALA A 363 7.48 -8.40 12.17
N ASN A 364 8.37 -9.33 12.57
CA ASN A 364 8.88 -9.39 13.94
C ASN A 364 9.76 -8.18 14.29
N ILE A 365 10.60 -7.71 13.35
CA ILE A 365 11.41 -6.50 13.54
C ILE A 365 10.50 -5.28 13.72
N GLN A 366 9.48 -5.13 12.87
CA GLN A 366 8.49 -4.06 13.01
C GLN A 366 7.74 -4.13 14.34
N ALA A 367 7.32 -5.32 14.78
CA ALA A 367 6.68 -5.49 16.08
C ALA A 367 7.62 -5.09 17.24
N LEU A 368 8.91 -5.47 17.18
CA LEU A 368 9.91 -5.08 18.16
C LEU A 368 10.25 -3.58 18.11
N GLU A 369 10.24 -2.96 16.92
CA GLU A 369 10.41 -1.53 16.73
C GLU A 369 9.22 -0.74 17.30
N ASP A 370 8.01 -1.23 17.10
CA ASP A 370 6.79 -0.68 17.70
C ASP A 370 6.80 -0.82 19.22
N GLU A 371 7.22 -1.97 19.76
CA GLU A 371 7.40 -2.17 21.20
C GLU A 371 8.49 -1.24 21.76
N LYS A 372 9.61 -1.08 21.05
CA LYS A 372 10.67 -0.14 21.43
C LYS A 372 10.15 1.30 21.42
N ALA A 373 9.37 1.69 20.42
CA ALA A 373 8.75 3.01 20.35
C ALA A 373 7.75 3.23 21.51
N LYS A 374 6.92 2.22 21.82
CA LYS A 374 5.99 2.24 22.96
C LYS A 374 6.74 2.34 24.29
N LEU A 375 7.82 1.58 24.48
CA LEU A 375 8.67 1.64 25.68
C LEU A 375 9.41 2.98 25.77
N GLN A 376 9.89 3.54 24.67
CA GLN A 376 10.49 4.86 24.64
C GLN A 376 9.48 5.96 24.98
N ALA A 377 8.26 5.86 24.47
CA ALA A 377 7.16 6.75 24.84
C ALA A 377 6.79 6.58 26.32
N ALA A 378 6.74 5.35 26.84
CA ALA A 378 6.51 5.06 28.26
C ALA A 378 7.64 5.59 29.15
N ILE A 379 8.89 5.52 28.70
CA ILE A 379 10.05 6.11 29.39
C ILE A 379 9.99 7.63 29.35
N GLN A 380 9.57 8.23 28.23
CA GLN A 380 9.37 9.68 28.14
C GLN A 380 8.23 10.13 29.06
N THR A 381 7.10 9.43 29.08
CA THR A 381 6.00 9.74 29.99
C THR A 381 6.37 9.48 31.45
N LEU A 382 7.18 8.46 31.77
CA LEU A 382 7.75 8.26 33.10
C LEU A 382 8.80 9.32 33.46
N LYS A 383 9.53 9.88 32.49
CA LYS A 383 10.45 11.00 32.72
C LYS A 383 9.71 12.31 32.95
N THR A 384 8.58 12.54 32.28
CA THR A 384 7.74 13.72 32.48
C THR A 384 6.85 13.62 33.73
N THR A 385 6.41 12.41 34.08
CA THR A 385 5.50 12.15 35.23
C THR A 385 6.26 11.75 36.50
N GLY A 386 7.47 11.20 36.37
CA GLY A 386 8.34 10.70 37.44
C GLY A 386 9.46 11.66 37.82
N GLY A 387 9.13 12.94 38.01
CA GLY A 387 10.00 13.94 38.62
C GLY A 387 10.25 13.72 40.13
N THR A 388 10.33 12.48 40.61
CA THR A 388 10.52 12.15 42.02
C THR A 388 11.58 11.06 42.23
N GLY A 389 12.79 11.53 42.57
CA GLY A 389 13.64 10.87 43.57
C GLY A 389 14.71 9.88 43.09
N SER A 390 14.36 8.78 42.42
CA SER A 390 15.28 7.62 42.38
C SER A 390 16.18 7.53 41.13
N SER A 391 15.63 7.61 39.92
CA SER A 391 16.41 7.48 38.65
C SER A 391 17.29 8.71 38.35
N VAL A 392 16.88 9.89 38.84
CA VAL A 392 17.68 11.12 38.75
C VAL A 392 18.94 11.03 39.59
N ASN A 393 18.93 10.29 40.71
CA ASN A 393 20.11 10.16 41.57
C ASN A 393 21.17 9.21 40.98
N GLU A 394 20.77 8.12 40.32
CA GLU A 394 21.73 7.20 39.71
C GLU A 394 22.35 7.78 38.42
N SER A 395 21.55 8.48 37.60
CA SER A 395 22.05 9.22 36.43
C SER A 395 22.94 10.41 36.84
N LYS A 396 22.60 11.14 37.92
CA LYS A 396 23.48 12.17 38.50
C LYS A 396 24.74 11.58 39.13
N ALA A 397 24.68 10.39 39.74
CA ALA A 397 25.85 9.73 40.32
C ALA A 397 26.82 9.26 39.23
N ARG A 398 26.31 8.69 38.12
CA ARG A 398 27.14 8.33 36.96
C ARG A 398 27.73 9.56 36.27
N ALA A 399 26.95 10.62 36.08
CA ALA A 399 27.45 11.88 35.52
C ALA A 399 28.48 12.57 36.44
N ARG A 400 28.36 12.44 37.77
CA ARG A 400 29.37 12.95 38.73
C ARG A 400 30.66 12.14 38.66
N LEU A 401 30.58 10.80 38.60
CA LEU A 401 31.74 9.93 38.46
C LEU A 401 32.46 10.13 37.13
N GLU A 402 31.72 10.29 36.04
CA GLU A 402 32.30 10.56 34.72
C GLU A 402 32.96 11.94 34.68
N ARG A 403 32.33 12.96 35.29
CA ARG A 403 32.93 14.30 35.44
C ARG A 403 34.16 14.29 36.33
N GLN A 404 34.17 13.48 37.40
CA GLN A 404 35.33 13.31 38.28
C GLN A 404 36.48 12.61 37.54
N LYS A 405 36.20 11.57 36.76
CA LYS A 405 37.20 10.91 35.91
C LYS A 405 37.75 11.87 34.84
N ALA A 406 36.89 12.66 34.22
CA ALA A 406 37.29 13.67 33.24
C ALA A 406 38.13 14.80 33.88
N LEU A 407 37.85 15.18 35.13
CA LEU A 407 38.64 16.17 35.85
C LEU A 407 40.00 15.61 36.26
N VAL A 408 40.07 14.39 36.78
CA VAL A 408 41.35 13.75 37.17
C VAL A 408 42.23 13.50 35.95
N THR A 409 41.65 13.09 34.81
CA THR A 409 42.42 12.92 33.56
C THR A 409 42.96 14.25 33.06
N LYS A 410 42.14 15.30 33.06
CA LYS A 410 42.61 16.66 32.71
C LYS A 410 43.60 17.23 33.70
N GLU A 411 43.51 16.90 34.98
CA GLU A 411 44.46 17.32 36.01
C GLU A 411 45.80 16.60 35.84
N VAL A 412 45.80 15.31 35.53
CA VAL A 412 47.02 14.56 35.17
C VAL A 412 47.65 15.10 33.89
N GLU A 413 46.84 15.40 32.88
CA GLU A 413 47.31 16.03 31.63
C GLU A 413 47.87 17.43 31.87
N PHE A 414 47.20 18.24 32.71
CA PHE A 414 47.65 19.57 33.09
C PHE A 414 48.94 19.53 33.90
N LEU A 415 49.06 18.63 34.89
CA LEU A 415 50.27 18.46 35.68
C LEU A 415 51.45 17.97 34.81
N ARG A 416 51.21 17.06 33.86
CA ARG A 416 52.23 16.64 32.88
C ARG A 416 52.65 17.80 31.98
N ALA A 417 51.70 18.59 31.48
CA ALA A 417 51.98 19.77 30.68
C ALA A 417 52.71 20.87 31.49
N GLN A 418 52.42 20.99 32.79
CA GLN A 418 53.08 21.95 33.67
C GLN A 418 54.52 21.54 33.99
N VAL A 419 54.78 20.25 34.24
CA VAL A 419 56.14 19.72 34.38
C VAL A 419 56.92 19.93 33.09
N GLN A 420 56.30 19.66 31.94
CA GLN A 420 56.92 19.90 30.63
C GLN A 420 57.17 21.39 30.37
N ALA A 421 56.26 22.29 30.77
CA ALA A 421 56.44 23.73 30.64
C ALA A 421 57.54 24.26 31.56
N PHE A 422 57.72 23.70 32.76
CA PHE A 422 58.86 24.02 33.62
C PHE A 422 60.17 23.52 33.02
N ASP A 423 60.20 22.31 32.43
CA ASP A 423 61.37 21.81 31.70
C ASP A 423 61.72 22.72 30.51
N ASP A 424 60.71 23.22 29.79
CA ASP A 424 60.88 24.12 28.63
C ASP A 424 61.29 25.55 29.06
N GLU A 425 60.73 26.09 30.16
CA GLU A 425 61.14 27.39 30.72
C GLU A 425 62.55 27.34 31.33
N GLU A 426 62.92 26.28 32.04
CA GLU A 426 64.29 26.09 32.54
C GLU A 426 65.29 26.03 31.37
N ARG A 427 64.90 25.37 30.27
CA ARG A 427 65.69 25.27 29.04
C ARG A 427 65.89 26.63 28.35
N GLU A 428 64.89 27.50 28.36
CA GLU A 428 64.92 28.78 27.63
C GLU A 428 65.44 29.96 28.47
N MET A 429 65.17 29.97 29.78
CA MET A 429 65.49 31.10 30.66
C MET A 429 66.76 30.92 31.50
N GLN A 430 67.19 29.68 31.77
CA GLN A 430 68.42 29.39 32.54
C GLN A 430 69.20 28.19 31.95
N PRO A 431 69.84 28.37 30.78
CA PRO A 431 70.57 27.28 30.11
C PRO A 431 71.78 26.75 30.92
N ASP A 432 72.34 27.54 31.85
CA ASP A 432 73.42 27.11 32.74
C ASP A 432 72.94 26.21 33.90
N MET A 433 71.64 26.21 34.20
CA MET A 433 71.03 25.35 35.24
C MET A 433 70.19 24.22 34.68
N TYR A 434 69.83 24.28 33.40
CA TYR A 434 69.14 23.22 32.67
C TYR A 434 70.07 22.02 32.46
N ASP A 435 69.99 21.08 33.39
CA ASP A 435 70.76 19.84 33.33
C ASP A 435 70.02 18.84 32.43
N VAL A 436 70.32 18.91 31.13
CA VAL A 436 69.79 17.99 30.10
C VAL A 436 69.92 16.54 30.55
N ALA A 437 71.04 16.17 31.17
CA ALA A 437 71.28 14.82 31.65
C ALA A 437 70.36 14.46 32.84
N LYS A 438 69.93 15.41 33.67
CA LYS A 438 68.91 15.15 34.71
C LYS A 438 67.52 14.99 34.11
N THR A 439 67.11 15.82 33.15
CA THR A 439 65.77 15.69 32.53
C THR A 439 65.65 14.39 31.73
N GLU A 440 66.69 14.00 30.99
CA GLU A 440 66.77 12.70 30.33
C GLU A 440 66.81 11.55 31.34
N ARG A 441 67.51 11.71 32.48
CA ARG A 441 67.50 10.74 33.57
C ARG A 441 66.15 10.66 34.26
N VAL A 442 65.41 11.76 34.42
CA VAL A 442 64.05 11.76 34.97
C VAL A 442 63.12 11.04 34.02
N LYS A 443 63.18 11.32 32.72
CA LYS A 443 62.41 10.58 31.70
C LYS A 443 62.75 9.09 31.69
N ALA A 444 64.03 8.73 31.73
CA ALA A 444 64.44 7.33 31.82
C ALA A 444 64.02 6.67 33.14
N LEU A 445 63.97 7.42 34.26
CA LEU A 445 63.45 6.94 35.54
C LEU A 445 61.92 6.82 35.54
N GLU A 446 61.20 7.69 34.85
CA GLU A 446 59.75 7.59 34.64
C GLU A 446 59.41 6.38 33.78
N GLU A 447 60.14 6.18 32.69
CA GLU A 447 60.06 4.98 31.85
C GLU A 447 60.39 3.73 32.65
N LEU A 448 61.46 3.75 33.46
CA LEU A 448 61.82 2.64 34.33
C LEU A 448 60.78 2.40 35.44
N VAL A 449 60.15 3.44 35.98
CA VAL A 449 59.05 3.30 36.95
C VAL A 449 57.80 2.74 36.29
N ASP A 450 57.50 3.12 35.06
CA ASP A 450 56.41 2.54 34.28
C ASP A 450 56.71 1.09 33.87
N GLU A 451 57.96 0.76 33.58
CA GLU A 451 58.43 -0.61 33.38
C GLU A 451 58.34 -1.42 34.68
N TYR A 452 58.78 -0.88 35.82
CA TYR A 452 58.62 -1.52 37.12
C TYR A 452 57.16 -1.64 37.52
N ARG A 453 56.27 -0.71 37.15
CA ARG A 453 54.82 -0.86 37.37
C ARG A 453 54.26 -1.99 36.51
N LYS A 454 54.64 -2.06 35.24
CA LYS A 454 54.26 -3.18 34.35
C LYS A 454 54.83 -4.51 34.85
N GLU A 455 56.05 -4.50 35.39
CA GLU A 455 56.71 -5.69 35.92
C GLU A 455 56.13 -6.07 37.29
N ILE A 456 55.73 -5.12 38.13
CA ILE A 456 54.95 -5.38 39.35
C ILE A 456 53.56 -5.90 38.99
N GLU A 457 52.89 -5.39 37.97
CA GLU A 457 51.62 -5.96 37.49
C GLU A 457 51.81 -7.35 36.88
N ALA A 458 52.92 -7.60 36.19
CA ALA A 458 53.28 -8.91 35.64
C ALA A 458 53.64 -9.89 36.76
N LEU A 459 54.42 -9.47 37.74
CA LEU A 459 54.78 -10.23 38.94
C LEU A 459 53.56 -10.43 39.85
N GLN A 460 52.63 -9.49 39.94
CA GLN A 460 51.35 -9.70 40.64
C GLN A 460 50.49 -10.70 39.90
N LYS A 461 50.49 -10.70 38.56
CA LYS A 461 49.85 -11.75 37.75
C LYS A 461 50.55 -13.10 37.88
N GLU A 462 51.88 -13.13 38.01
CA GLU A 462 52.63 -14.37 38.26
C GLU A 462 52.50 -14.86 39.70
N VAL A 463 52.40 -13.99 40.70
CA VAL A 463 52.13 -14.33 42.11
C VAL A 463 50.68 -14.78 42.28
N ALA A 464 49.75 -14.22 41.51
CA ALA A 464 48.37 -14.72 41.41
C ALA A 464 48.29 -16.03 40.58
N GLY A 465 49.23 -16.26 39.66
CA GLY A 465 49.29 -17.43 38.76
C GLY A 465 50.17 -18.59 39.23
N GLN A 466 51.06 -18.40 40.21
CA GLN A 466 51.88 -19.45 40.80
C GLN A 466 51.15 -20.10 41.99
N PRO A 467 51.02 -21.43 42.06
CA PRO A 467 50.48 -22.09 43.23
C PRO A 467 51.44 -21.90 44.39
N ALA A 468 51.00 -21.17 45.43
CA ALA A 468 51.75 -20.98 46.66
C ALA A 468 52.28 -22.33 47.19
N GLY A 469 53.60 -22.49 47.15
CA GLY A 469 54.30 -23.53 47.87
C GLY A 469 54.10 -23.35 49.38
N ALA A 470 53.59 -24.40 50.02
CA ALA A 470 53.78 -24.75 51.42
C ALA A 470 53.73 -23.62 52.47
N VAL A 471 52.53 -23.27 52.90
CA VAL A 471 52.30 -22.91 54.32
C VAL A 471 51.12 -23.71 54.85
N ALA A 472 51.31 -24.28 56.01
CA ALA A 472 50.52 -25.35 56.61
C ALA A 472 49.00 -25.15 56.51
N ALA A 473 48.32 -26.23 56.11
CA ALA A 473 46.88 -26.35 56.13
C ALA A 473 46.34 -26.17 57.56
N VAL A 474 45.57 -25.11 57.77
CA VAL A 474 44.52 -25.09 58.79
C VAL A 474 43.19 -25.18 58.03
N ALA A 475 42.45 -26.24 58.33
CA ALA A 475 41.19 -26.60 57.71
C ALA A 475 40.13 -25.49 57.85
N GLY A 476 39.36 -25.22 56.78
CA GLY A 476 38.01 -24.66 56.94
C GLY A 476 37.58 -23.49 56.06
N GLN A 477 38.27 -23.09 55.00
CA GLN A 477 37.71 -22.13 54.03
C GLN A 477 37.82 -22.63 52.60
N LYS A 478 36.65 -22.78 51.95
CA LYS A 478 36.53 -23.07 50.51
C LYS A 478 37.14 -21.92 49.73
N ARG A 479 38.13 -22.20 48.88
CA ARG A 479 38.59 -21.25 47.85
C ARG A 479 37.46 -21.04 46.82
N PRO A 480 37.22 -19.81 46.32
CA PRO A 480 36.45 -19.61 45.10
C PRO A 480 37.20 -20.23 43.91
N LEU A 481 36.48 -20.95 43.05
CA LEU A 481 37.02 -21.53 41.82
C LEU A 481 36.92 -20.45 40.72
N GLU A 482 37.95 -19.61 40.56
CA GLU A 482 38.04 -18.64 39.47
C GLU A 482 38.70 -19.25 38.21
N THR A 483 38.02 -20.15 37.50
CA THR A 483 38.53 -20.59 36.18
C THR A 483 37.48 -20.98 35.12
N ASP A 484 36.18 -21.12 35.41
CA ASP A 484 35.23 -21.56 34.36
C ASP A 484 34.64 -20.41 33.52
N GLU A 485 34.29 -19.26 34.12
CA GLU A 485 33.60 -18.18 33.38
C GLU A 485 34.49 -17.50 32.32
N ASN A 486 35.79 -17.39 32.58
CA ASN A 486 36.74 -16.79 31.64
C ASN A 486 37.03 -17.73 30.45
N ASP A 487 37.14 -19.03 30.68
CA ASP A 487 37.40 -20.00 29.60
C ASP A 487 36.16 -20.23 28.73
N GLU A 488 34.96 -20.22 29.31
CA GLU A 488 33.69 -20.21 28.57
C GLU A 488 33.55 -18.95 27.71
N ARG A 489 33.86 -17.77 28.27
CA ARG A 489 33.80 -16.50 27.54
C ARG A 489 34.82 -16.45 26.40
N VAL A 490 36.02 -16.97 26.60
CA VAL A 490 37.04 -17.09 25.55
C VAL A 490 36.58 -18.09 24.47
N GLY A 491 35.93 -19.18 24.86
CA GLY A 491 35.32 -20.14 23.92
C GLY A 491 34.23 -19.52 23.06
N GLU A 492 33.32 -18.73 23.65
CA GLU A 492 32.30 -17.97 22.93
C GLU A 492 32.91 -16.96 21.95
N LEU A 493 33.92 -16.20 22.39
CA LEU A 493 34.58 -15.21 21.55
C LEU A 493 35.33 -15.86 20.38
N ARG A 494 35.95 -17.02 20.58
CA ARG A 494 36.59 -17.80 19.50
C ARG A 494 35.56 -18.31 18.48
N ARG A 495 34.40 -18.80 18.94
CA ARG A 495 33.30 -19.22 18.06
C ARG A 495 32.75 -18.04 17.26
N LYS A 496 32.53 -16.89 17.90
CA LYS A 496 32.11 -15.66 17.23
C LYS A 496 33.15 -15.16 16.24
N ASN A 497 34.44 -15.21 16.57
CA ASN A 497 35.50 -14.80 15.65
C ASN A 497 35.53 -15.70 14.40
N ARG A 498 35.41 -17.02 14.59
CA ARG A 498 35.30 -17.97 13.47
C ARG A 498 34.05 -17.73 12.63
N GLN A 499 32.90 -17.49 13.26
CA GLN A 499 31.67 -17.16 12.56
C GLN A 499 31.81 -15.85 11.75
N LEU A 500 32.39 -14.80 12.33
CA LEU A 500 32.65 -13.54 11.63
C LEU A 500 33.64 -13.70 10.48
N GLN A 501 34.65 -14.57 10.62
CA GLN A 501 35.58 -14.89 9.52
C GLN A 501 34.86 -15.64 8.39
N GLU A 502 33.99 -16.60 8.70
CA GLU A 502 33.17 -17.33 7.71
C GLU A 502 32.15 -16.40 7.03
N GLU A 503 31.51 -15.49 7.77
CA GLU A 503 30.62 -14.45 7.24
C GLU A 503 31.36 -13.45 6.36
N SER A 504 32.54 -13.00 6.78
CA SER A 504 33.40 -12.10 5.98
C SER A 504 33.82 -12.77 4.67
N ALA A 505 34.25 -14.04 4.71
CA ALA A 505 34.59 -14.80 3.52
C ALA A 505 33.38 -15.02 2.60
N SER A 506 32.18 -15.26 3.17
CA SER A 506 30.93 -15.38 2.42
C SER A 506 30.54 -14.07 1.73
N ILE A 507 30.62 -12.95 2.44
CA ILE A 507 30.34 -11.61 1.90
C ILE A 507 31.34 -11.26 0.78
N GLN A 508 32.64 -11.53 0.97
CA GLN A 508 33.65 -11.30 -0.06
C GLN A 508 33.40 -12.14 -1.33
N LYS A 509 32.94 -13.39 -1.19
CA LYS A 509 32.55 -14.21 -2.35
C LYS A 509 31.33 -13.64 -3.07
N LYS A 510 30.29 -13.23 -2.33
CA LYS A 510 29.10 -12.59 -2.90
C LYS A 510 29.44 -11.29 -3.64
N LEU A 511 30.34 -10.49 -3.07
CA LEU A 511 30.78 -9.23 -3.67
C LEU A 511 31.51 -9.48 -5.00
N LYS A 512 32.43 -10.46 -5.05
CA LYS A 512 33.11 -10.86 -6.29
C LYS A 512 32.15 -11.39 -7.36
N LEU A 513 31.15 -12.19 -6.97
CA LEU A 513 30.12 -12.66 -7.89
C LEU A 513 29.31 -11.49 -8.45
N LEU A 514 28.84 -10.60 -7.59
CA LEU A 514 28.06 -9.43 -8.00
C LEU A 514 28.87 -8.48 -8.90
N GLU A 515 30.17 -8.31 -8.63
CA GLU A 515 31.07 -7.56 -9.53
C GLU A 515 31.21 -8.23 -10.90
N SER A 516 31.29 -9.57 -10.96
CA SER A 516 31.37 -10.30 -12.22
C SER A 516 30.06 -10.22 -13.02
N GLU A 517 28.91 -10.33 -12.35
CA GLU A 517 27.59 -10.16 -12.96
C GLU A 517 27.39 -8.74 -13.46
N TYR A 518 27.79 -7.74 -12.67
CA TYR A 518 27.75 -6.34 -13.07
C TYR A 518 28.60 -6.09 -14.33
N LYS A 519 29.83 -6.63 -14.39
CA LYS A 519 30.69 -6.52 -15.57
C LYS A 519 30.08 -7.21 -16.79
N ALA A 520 29.52 -8.40 -16.62
CA ALA A 520 28.86 -9.14 -17.70
C ALA A 520 27.65 -8.38 -18.25
N GLN A 521 26.71 -7.96 -17.37
CA GLN A 521 25.53 -7.18 -17.75
C GLN A 521 25.90 -5.83 -18.38
N HIS A 522 26.89 -5.14 -17.83
CA HIS A 522 27.37 -3.88 -18.40
C HIS A 522 27.95 -4.08 -19.81
N SER A 523 28.70 -5.16 -20.03
CA SER A 523 29.24 -5.50 -21.36
C SER A 523 28.12 -5.84 -22.36
N GLN A 524 27.10 -6.59 -21.93
CA GLN A 524 25.92 -6.92 -22.74
C GLN A 524 25.14 -5.66 -23.11
N LEU A 525 24.88 -4.77 -22.13
CA LEU A 525 24.21 -3.49 -22.38
C LEU A 525 25.02 -2.59 -23.32
N LYS A 526 26.35 -2.60 -23.23
CA LYS A 526 27.21 -1.85 -24.14
C LYS A 526 27.14 -2.40 -25.57
N LYS A 527 27.24 -3.72 -25.75
CA LYS A 527 27.08 -4.37 -27.06
C LYS A 527 25.68 -4.17 -27.64
N LEU A 528 24.62 -4.24 -26.82
CA LEU A 528 23.26 -3.93 -27.23
C LEU A 528 23.13 -2.46 -27.70
N LYS A 529 23.70 -1.51 -26.96
CA LYS A 529 23.74 -0.09 -27.38
C LYS A 529 24.52 0.13 -28.68
N GLU A 530 25.62 -0.60 -28.91
CA GLU A 530 26.42 -0.50 -30.13
C GLU A 530 25.75 -1.18 -31.34
N SER A 531 25.05 -2.31 -31.12
CA SER A 531 24.28 -3.02 -32.15
C SER A 531 22.97 -2.32 -32.52
N SER A 532 22.40 -1.58 -31.57
CA SER A 532 21.22 -0.76 -31.79
C SER A 532 21.58 0.39 -32.73
N ARG A 533 21.18 0.27 -34.00
CA ARG A 533 21.36 1.29 -35.04
C ARG A 533 20.54 2.57 -34.80
N THR A 534 19.92 2.69 -33.63
CA THR A 534 19.05 3.79 -33.20
C THR A 534 19.68 4.56 -32.06
N ARG A 535 19.94 5.85 -32.28
CA ARG A 535 20.40 6.77 -31.24
C ARG A 535 19.18 7.30 -30.47
N VAL A 536 19.11 6.99 -29.18
CA VAL A 536 18.12 7.61 -28.29
C VAL A 536 18.54 9.05 -28.05
N LEU A 537 17.72 10.00 -28.48
CA LEU A 537 17.91 11.42 -28.27
C LEU A 537 16.91 11.88 -27.21
N GLU A 538 17.38 12.65 -26.26
CA GLU A 538 16.53 13.37 -25.31
C GLU A 538 16.70 14.88 -25.49
N LEU A 539 15.64 15.62 -25.21
CA LEU A 539 15.71 17.08 -25.16
C LEU A 539 16.54 17.48 -23.94
N LYS A 540 17.46 18.44 -24.13
CA LYS A 540 18.27 19.00 -23.04
C LYS A 540 17.39 19.64 -21.94
N SER A 541 16.26 20.22 -22.33
CA SER A 541 15.20 20.68 -21.42
C SER A 541 14.08 19.66 -21.50
N ASN A 542 14.11 18.67 -20.62
CA ASN A 542 13.01 17.72 -20.48
C ASN A 542 12.39 17.89 -19.07
N PRO A 543 11.10 17.55 -18.88
CA PRO A 543 10.43 17.75 -17.61
C PRO A 543 11.13 17.05 -16.42
N THR A 544 11.82 15.94 -16.66
CA THR A 544 12.59 15.22 -15.65
C THR A 544 13.85 15.99 -15.23
N ALA A 545 14.59 16.54 -16.19
CA ALA A 545 15.77 17.37 -15.98
C ALA A 545 15.40 18.71 -15.31
N GLU A 546 14.26 19.30 -15.68
CA GLU A 546 13.72 20.49 -15.01
C GLU A 546 13.32 20.20 -13.55
N ALA A 547 12.65 19.06 -13.30
CA ALA A 547 12.32 18.62 -11.95
C ALA A 547 13.58 18.29 -11.11
N GLU A 548 14.60 17.68 -11.72
CA GLU A 548 15.88 17.41 -11.06
C GLU A 548 16.62 18.72 -10.75
N ALA A 549 16.66 19.67 -11.69
CA ALA A 549 17.26 20.98 -11.48
C ALA A 549 16.56 21.75 -10.33
N LEU A 550 15.22 21.72 -10.27
CA LEU A 550 14.44 22.34 -9.20
C LEU A 550 14.68 21.66 -7.84
N LYS A 551 14.79 20.33 -7.81
CA LYS A 551 15.17 19.58 -6.60
C LYS A 551 16.58 19.91 -6.14
N LEU A 552 17.53 20.00 -7.06
CA LEU A 552 18.92 20.35 -6.74
C LEU A 552 19.03 21.79 -6.26
N SER A 553 18.29 22.73 -6.86
CA SER A 553 18.26 24.12 -6.40
C SER A 553 17.63 24.24 -5.01
N THR A 554 16.51 23.57 -4.74
CA THR A 554 15.90 23.55 -3.39
C THR A 554 16.79 22.89 -2.34
N VAL A 555 17.45 21.77 -2.67
CA VAL A 555 18.41 21.16 -1.74
C VAL A 555 19.60 22.08 -1.48
N ARG A 556 20.06 22.82 -2.50
CA ARG A 556 21.15 23.79 -2.35
C ARG A 556 20.73 24.96 -1.47
N THR A 557 19.56 25.57 -1.71
CA THR A 557 19.05 26.68 -0.88
C THR A 557 18.81 26.23 0.56
N LEU A 558 18.30 25.01 0.79
CA LEU A 558 18.14 24.45 2.13
C LEU A 558 19.49 24.16 2.82
N ARG A 559 20.51 23.73 2.09
CA ARG A 559 21.86 23.54 2.65
C ARG A 559 22.52 24.86 3.01
N GLU A 560 22.40 25.86 2.15
CA GLU A 560 22.89 27.22 2.39
C GLU A 560 22.15 27.85 3.59
N ALA A 561 20.83 27.70 3.67
CA ALA A 561 20.03 28.14 4.83
C ALA A 561 20.41 27.41 6.13
N ASN A 562 20.63 26.09 6.09
CA ASN A 562 21.11 25.35 7.26
C ASN A 562 22.51 25.78 7.68
N ALA A 563 23.41 26.06 6.74
CA ALA A 563 24.74 26.57 7.04
C ALA A 563 24.68 27.97 7.68
N GLU A 564 23.80 28.85 7.18
CA GLU A 564 23.56 30.17 7.79
C GLU A 564 22.93 30.08 9.19
N LEU A 565 21.99 29.15 9.40
CA LEU A 565 21.38 28.90 10.70
C LEU A 565 22.39 28.32 11.70
N LEU A 566 23.22 27.36 11.28
CA LEU A 566 24.30 26.80 12.09
C LEU A 566 25.33 27.87 12.45
N ALA A 567 25.77 28.69 11.49
CA ALA A 567 26.68 29.80 11.76
C ALA A 567 26.12 30.82 12.77
N ARG A 568 24.80 31.07 12.75
CA ARG A 568 24.12 31.92 13.75
C ARG A 568 24.04 31.26 15.13
N LEU A 569 23.83 29.94 15.19
CA LEU A 569 23.82 29.17 16.44
C LEU A 569 25.23 29.08 17.05
N GLU A 570 26.27 29.01 16.20
CA GLU A 570 27.66 28.85 16.59
C GLU A 570 28.37 30.20 16.88
N GLY A 571 27.88 31.34 16.39
CA GLY A 571 28.37 32.66 16.83
C GLY A 571 27.82 33.88 16.08
N ALA A 572 26.81 34.55 16.66
CA ALA A 572 26.60 36.01 16.74
C ALA A 572 25.10 36.30 16.97
N ASN A 573 24.74 36.93 18.09
CA ASN A 573 23.39 37.47 18.31
C ASN A 573 23.08 38.56 17.26
N PRO A 574 22.14 38.38 16.32
CA PRO A 574 21.59 39.50 15.56
C PRO A 574 20.42 40.11 16.35
N SER A 575 20.22 41.42 16.18
CA SER A 575 19.12 42.18 16.79
C SER A 575 17.75 41.52 16.57
N SER A 576 16.92 41.50 17.61
CA SER A 576 15.60 40.84 17.69
C SER A 576 14.54 41.27 16.66
N ASP A 577 14.85 42.22 15.78
CA ASP A 577 13.94 42.77 14.75
C ASP A 577 14.32 42.39 13.31
N SER A 578 15.36 41.58 13.08
CA SER A 578 15.80 41.20 11.73
C SER A 578 15.32 39.79 11.35
N VAL A 579 14.37 39.71 10.42
CA VAL A 579 13.93 38.44 9.83
C VAL A 579 15.07 37.87 8.96
N PRO A 580 15.44 36.59 9.11
CA PRO A 580 16.48 35.98 8.28
C PRO A 580 16.13 36.03 6.79
N LEU A 581 17.09 36.41 5.95
CA LEU A 581 16.93 36.46 4.49
C LEU A 581 16.47 35.10 3.95
N ALA A 582 17.02 33.99 4.47
CA ALA A 582 16.63 32.63 4.10
C ALA A 582 15.16 32.29 4.42
N THR A 583 14.62 32.82 5.52
CA THR A 583 13.20 32.64 5.88
C THR A 583 12.32 33.50 4.97
N LEU A 584 12.78 34.71 4.62
CA LEU A 584 12.09 35.58 3.69
C LEU A 584 12.05 35.00 2.28
N THR A 585 13.16 34.45 1.78
CA THR A 585 13.21 33.78 0.47
C THR A 585 12.35 32.52 0.45
N ALA A 586 12.37 31.70 1.51
CA ALA A 586 11.48 30.54 1.61
C ALA A 586 10.00 30.95 1.56
N THR A 587 9.60 32.00 2.29
CA THR A 587 8.22 32.50 2.23
C THR A 587 7.85 33.13 0.88
N GLN A 588 8.81 33.69 0.15
CA GLN A 588 8.59 34.20 -1.21
C GLN A 588 8.39 33.06 -2.20
N ASP A 589 9.19 31.99 -2.11
CA ASP A 589 9.04 30.79 -2.93
C ASP A 589 7.69 30.11 -2.67
N GLU A 590 7.28 29.97 -1.40
CA GLU A 590 5.96 29.45 -1.01
C GLU A 590 4.81 30.33 -1.56
N LEU A 591 4.98 31.66 -1.58
CA LEU A 591 4.00 32.58 -2.14
C LEU A 591 3.90 32.43 -3.67
N GLU A 592 5.00 32.21 -4.36
CA GLU A 592 5.02 31.96 -5.80
C GLU A 592 4.37 30.62 -6.15
N GLU A 593 4.65 29.57 -5.39
CA GLU A 593 3.99 28.26 -5.54
C GLU A 593 2.48 28.37 -5.28
N ALA A 594 2.08 29.07 -4.21
CA ALA A 594 0.67 29.33 -3.92
C ALA A 594 -0.03 30.10 -5.06
N LYS A 595 0.62 31.13 -5.64
CA LYS A 595 0.10 31.85 -6.80
C LYS A 595 -0.03 30.95 -8.03
N PHE A 596 0.95 30.07 -8.27
CA PHE A 596 0.89 29.12 -9.38
C PHE A 596 -0.29 28.16 -9.23
N THR A 597 -0.47 27.56 -8.05
CA THR A 597 -1.59 26.65 -7.77
C THR A 597 -2.95 27.35 -7.86
N ILE A 598 -3.07 28.60 -7.41
CA ILE A 598 -4.28 29.41 -7.61
C ILE A 598 -4.56 29.60 -9.10
N GLY A 599 -3.55 29.98 -9.89
CA GLY A 599 -3.69 30.14 -11.34
C GLY A 599 -4.12 28.84 -12.05
N GLU A 600 -3.62 27.69 -11.61
CA GLU A 600 -4.04 26.39 -12.13
C GLU A 600 -5.51 26.07 -11.78
N ARG A 601 -5.91 26.32 -10.53
CA ARG A 601 -7.30 26.16 -10.07
C ARG A 601 -8.27 27.07 -10.83
N GLU A 602 -7.89 28.32 -11.08
CA GLU A 602 -8.68 29.26 -11.87
C GLU A 602 -8.83 28.82 -13.33
N LYS A 603 -7.75 28.32 -13.95
CA LYS A 603 -7.80 27.73 -15.30
C LYS A 603 -8.75 26.52 -15.35
N ARG A 604 -8.67 25.63 -14.35
CA ARG A 604 -9.58 24.48 -14.21
C ARG A 604 -11.03 24.93 -14.05
N MET A 605 -11.30 25.92 -13.19
CA MET A 605 -12.63 26.49 -12.99
C MET A 605 -13.18 27.11 -14.28
N LYS A 606 -12.36 27.86 -15.01
CA LYS A 606 -12.74 28.45 -16.30
C LYS A 606 -13.08 27.37 -17.33
N ARG A 607 -12.27 26.32 -17.44
CA ARG A 607 -12.55 25.18 -18.34
C ARG A 607 -13.84 24.47 -17.93
N LEU A 608 -14.08 24.26 -16.63
CA LEU A 608 -15.31 23.63 -16.15
C LEU A 608 -16.55 24.47 -16.50
N LYS A 609 -16.49 25.79 -16.32
CA LYS A 609 -17.56 26.71 -16.74
C LYS A 609 -17.81 26.64 -18.25
N GLN A 610 -16.76 26.61 -19.07
CA GLN A 610 -16.88 26.46 -20.52
C GLN A 610 -17.56 25.14 -20.92
N ILE A 611 -17.14 24.02 -20.31
CA ILE A 611 -17.74 22.70 -20.57
C ILE A 611 -19.21 22.70 -20.15
N TRP A 612 -19.53 23.29 -18.99
CA TRP A 612 -20.91 23.38 -18.52
C TRP A 612 -21.79 24.19 -19.47
N THR A 613 -21.31 25.35 -19.92
CA THR A 613 -22.02 26.19 -20.90
C THR A 613 -22.22 25.46 -22.23
N ALA A 614 -21.20 24.75 -22.72
CA ALA A 614 -21.31 23.94 -23.94
C ALA A 614 -22.34 22.81 -23.78
N LYS A 615 -22.26 22.05 -22.67
CA LYS A 615 -23.19 20.94 -22.40
C LYS A 615 -24.63 21.41 -22.17
N SER A 616 -24.80 22.58 -21.55
CA SER A 616 -26.11 23.22 -21.41
C SER A 616 -26.67 23.70 -22.75
N LEU A 617 -25.82 24.11 -23.69
CA LEU A 617 -26.25 24.43 -25.05
C LEU A 617 -26.67 23.15 -25.80
N GLU A 618 -25.84 22.10 -25.76
CA GLU A 618 -26.17 20.78 -26.34
C GLU A 618 -27.49 20.23 -25.80
N PHE A 619 -27.72 20.33 -24.48
CA PHE A 619 -28.98 19.92 -23.86
C PHE A 619 -30.17 20.73 -24.39
N ARG A 620 -30.03 22.06 -24.49
CA ARG A 620 -31.09 22.92 -25.04
C ARG A 620 -31.39 22.62 -26.51
N GLU A 621 -30.36 22.36 -27.31
CA GLU A 621 -30.51 21.98 -28.72
C GLU A 621 -31.18 20.62 -28.87
N ALA A 622 -30.81 19.62 -28.05
CA ALA A 622 -31.43 18.31 -28.05
C ALA A 622 -32.91 18.39 -27.66
N VAL A 623 -33.25 19.13 -26.59
CA VAL A 623 -34.64 19.35 -26.18
C VAL A 623 -35.43 20.04 -27.27
N ALA A 624 -34.87 21.07 -27.89
CA ALA A 624 -35.53 21.80 -28.96
C ALA A 624 -35.73 20.91 -30.20
N SER A 625 -34.77 20.06 -30.55
CA SER A 625 -34.89 19.12 -31.68
C SER A 625 -35.87 17.98 -31.43
N ILE A 626 -35.97 17.46 -30.19
CA ILE A 626 -36.82 16.30 -29.88
C ILE A 626 -38.25 16.73 -29.58
N LEU A 627 -38.42 17.77 -28.76
CA LEU A 627 -39.74 18.23 -28.30
C LEU A 627 -40.29 19.38 -29.13
N GLY A 628 -39.48 20.04 -29.96
CA GLY A 628 -39.90 21.20 -30.74
C GLY A 628 -39.97 22.52 -29.95
N TRP A 629 -39.40 22.56 -28.73
CA TRP A 629 -39.45 23.72 -27.84
C TRP A 629 -38.06 24.20 -27.43
N LYS A 630 -37.76 25.47 -27.67
CA LYS A 630 -36.53 26.14 -27.22
C LYS A 630 -36.73 26.67 -25.79
N LEU A 631 -35.85 26.24 -24.88
CA LEU A 631 -35.85 26.66 -23.48
C LEU A 631 -34.76 27.71 -23.23
N ASP A 632 -35.11 28.90 -22.75
CA ASP A 632 -34.19 29.94 -22.33
C ASP A 632 -34.34 30.21 -20.82
N PHE A 633 -33.30 29.89 -20.06
CA PHE A 633 -33.25 30.09 -18.61
C PHE A 633 -32.97 31.56 -18.29
N MET A 634 -33.90 32.22 -17.59
CA MET A 634 -33.76 33.60 -17.18
C MET A 634 -33.01 33.72 -15.84
N PRO A 635 -32.35 34.85 -15.54
CA PRO A 635 -31.58 35.06 -14.30
C PRO A 635 -32.41 34.94 -13.01
N ASN A 636 -33.74 35.10 -13.10
CA ASN A 636 -34.68 34.98 -11.99
C ASN A 636 -35.18 33.53 -11.77
N GLY A 637 -34.57 32.53 -12.42
CA GLY A 637 -34.95 31.12 -12.30
C GLY A 637 -36.15 30.69 -13.14
N ARG A 638 -36.80 31.62 -13.86
CA ARG A 638 -37.91 31.30 -14.77
C ARG A 638 -37.40 30.76 -16.10
N VAL A 639 -38.18 29.91 -16.74
CA VAL A 639 -37.86 29.30 -18.04
C VAL A 639 -38.78 29.89 -19.09
N LYS A 640 -38.20 30.62 -20.04
CA LYS A 640 -38.91 31.10 -21.24
C LYS A 640 -38.89 29.97 -22.27
N VAL A 641 -40.06 29.62 -22.78
CA VAL A 641 -40.27 28.49 -23.68
C VAL A 641 -40.87 29.01 -24.97
N THR A 642 -40.16 28.81 -26.09
CA THR A 642 -40.54 29.29 -27.41
C THR A 642 -40.66 28.11 -28.36
N SER A 643 -41.74 28.02 -29.13
CA SER A 643 -41.95 26.91 -30.08
C SER A 643 -41.05 27.07 -31.30
N MET A 644 -40.46 25.97 -31.79
CA MET A 644 -39.74 25.96 -33.07
C MET A 644 -40.66 26.22 -34.27
N PHE A 645 -41.92 25.80 -34.18
CA PHE A 645 -42.92 25.92 -35.26
C PHE A 645 -43.64 27.27 -35.26
N ARG A 646 -43.46 28.07 -34.20
CA ARG A 646 -43.95 29.45 -34.10
C ARG A 646 -42.87 30.33 -33.48
N PRO A 647 -41.81 30.68 -34.24
CA PRO A 647 -40.74 31.53 -33.73
C PRO A 647 -41.26 32.94 -33.36
N GLU A 648 -40.47 33.65 -32.55
CA GLU A 648 -40.72 35.06 -32.24
C GLU A 648 -40.49 35.91 -33.50
N ASP A 649 -41.53 36.61 -33.95
CA ASP A 649 -41.45 37.58 -35.06
C ASP A 649 -41.03 38.96 -34.50
N GLU A 650 -40.45 39.83 -35.33
CA GLU A 650 -39.90 41.16 -34.96
C GLU A 650 -40.91 42.13 -34.29
N GLY A 651 -42.19 41.75 -34.16
CA GLY A 651 -43.23 42.52 -33.46
C GLY A 651 -44.12 41.71 -32.51
N GLY A 652 -43.82 40.43 -32.23
CA GLY A 652 -44.68 39.57 -31.40
C GLY A 652 -43.90 38.66 -30.45
N GLU A 653 -44.09 38.84 -29.15
CA GLU A 653 -43.54 37.94 -28.12
C GLU A 653 -44.35 36.62 -28.08
N ASN A 654 -44.00 35.65 -28.91
CA ASN A 654 -44.63 34.33 -28.99
C ASN A 654 -43.94 33.30 -28.06
N SER A 655 -43.93 33.57 -26.75
CA SER A 655 -43.27 32.71 -25.76
C SER A 655 -44.13 32.46 -24.53
N ILE A 656 -43.80 31.39 -23.82
CA ILE A 656 -44.49 30.99 -22.58
C ILE A 656 -43.44 30.95 -21.48
N VAL A 657 -43.62 31.75 -20.44
CA VAL A 657 -42.71 31.82 -19.29
C VAL A 657 -43.27 30.96 -18.17
N PHE A 658 -42.53 29.92 -17.81
CA PHE A 658 -42.83 29.05 -16.67
C PHE A 658 -42.00 29.46 -15.46
N ASP A 659 -42.67 29.60 -14.32
CA ASP A 659 -42.06 29.80 -13.02
C ASP A 659 -42.11 28.46 -12.26
N GLY A 660 -40.96 27.77 -12.19
CA GLY A 660 -40.86 26.46 -11.54
C GLY A 660 -40.97 26.49 -10.02
N GLU A 661 -40.70 27.63 -9.38
CA GLU A 661 -40.77 27.78 -7.92
C GLU A 661 -42.21 28.04 -7.45
N ASN A 662 -42.95 28.88 -8.19
CA ASN A 662 -44.34 29.22 -7.88
C ASN A 662 -45.35 28.34 -8.62
N GLY A 663 -44.91 27.49 -9.55
CA GLY A 663 -45.77 26.67 -10.40
C GLY A 663 -46.71 27.49 -11.29
N THR A 664 -46.33 28.74 -11.61
CA THR A 664 -47.17 29.65 -12.41
C THR A 664 -46.69 29.73 -13.84
N MET A 665 -47.63 29.89 -14.77
CA MET A 665 -47.37 30.03 -16.20
C MET A 665 -47.88 31.39 -16.66
N LYS A 666 -47.07 32.12 -17.43
CA LYS A 666 -47.44 33.39 -18.05
C LYS A 666 -47.13 33.36 -19.53
N VAL A 667 -48.11 33.74 -20.35
CA VAL A 667 -47.92 33.91 -21.79
C VAL A 667 -47.36 35.31 -22.05
N SER A 668 -46.30 35.43 -22.85
CA SER A 668 -45.73 36.74 -23.21
C SER A 668 -46.70 37.54 -24.09
N GLY A 669 -46.67 38.87 -23.98
CA GLY A 669 -47.66 39.77 -24.60
C GLY A 669 -48.99 39.96 -23.84
N GLY A 670 -49.22 39.27 -22.71
CA GLY A 670 -50.42 39.43 -21.87
C GLY A 670 -51.68 38.70 -22.37
N GLU A 671 -52.76 38.70 -21.57
CA GLU A 671 -53.99 37.93 -21.86
C GLU A 671 -54.74 38.35 -23.14
N GLN A 672 -54.50 39.59 -23.60
CA GLN A 672 -55.09 40.15 -24.83
C GLN A 672 -54.19 39.98 -26.07
N SER A 673 -53.04 39.30 -25.93
CA SER A 673 -52.17 39.00 -27.08
C SER A 673 -52.88 38.08 -28.08
N ALA A 674 -52.59 38.29 -29.37
CA ALA A 674 -53.04 37.40 -30.43
C ALA A 674 -52.58 35.94 -30.18
N PHE A 675 -51.35 35.77 -29.68
CA PHE A 675 -50.80 34.47 -29.31
C PHE A 675 -51.54 33.86 -28.11
N ALA A 676 -51.81 34.64 -27.07
CA ALA A 676 -52.56 34.17 -25.89
C ALA A 676 -54.01 33.79 -26.22
N SER A 677 -54.62 34.46 -27.20
CA SER A 677 -55.97 34.14 -27.69
C SER A 677 -55.98 32.86 -28.52
N GLU A 678 -54.94 32.64 -29.34
CA GLU A 678 -54.77 31.45 -30.18
C GLU A 678 -54.62 30.17 -29.35
N ILE A 679 -53.87 30.21 -28.25
CA ILE A 679 -53.61 29.05 -27.39
C ILE A 679 -54.62 28.92 -26.23
N ARG A 680 -55.59 29.85 -26.11
CA ARG A 680 -56.51 29.96 -24.97
C ARG A 680 -57.31 28.67 -24.75
N ASP A 681 -57.84 28.08 -25.80
CA ASP A 681 -58.65 26.87 -25.71
C ASP A 681 -57.82 25.68 -25.19
N GLN A 682 -56.55 25.59 -25.61
CA GLN A 682 -55.61 24.59 -25.12
C GLN A 682 -55.21 24.83 -23.66
N ILE A 683 -55.06 26.10 -23.24
CA ILE A 683 -54.80 26.46 -21.84
C ILE A 683 -55.97 26.02 -20.96
N ILE A 684 -57.21 26.36 -21.32
CA ILE A 684 -58.40 26.01 -20.54
C ILE A 684 -58.53 24.48 -20.43
N TYR A 685 -58.33 23.76 -21.54
CA TYR A 685 -58.51 22.31 -21.54
C TYR A 685 -57.40 21.57 -20.79
N TRP A 686 -56.13 21.86 -21.08
CA TRP A 686 -54.99 21.09 -20.56
C TRP A 686 -54.42 21.65 -19.26
N VAL A 687 -54.36 22.97 -19.09
CA VAL A 687 -53.73 23.61 -17.93
C VAL A 687 -54.75 23.86 -16.82
N GLU A 688 -55.90 24.45 -17.11
CA GLU A 688 -56.93 24.70 -16.09
C GLU A 688 -57.75 23.44 -15.76
N GLY A 689 -58.18 22.70 -16.79
CA GLY A 689 -59.02 21.51 -16.62
C GLY A 689 -58.27 20.29 -16.11
N ARG A 690 -57.12 19.96 -16.71
CA ARG A 690 -56.36 18.72 -16.41
C ARG A 690 -55.06 18.93 -15.64
N LYS A 691 -54.53 20.16 -15.59
CA LYS A 691 -53.26 20.52 -14.94
C LYS A 691 -52.03 19.78 -15.49
N GLU A 692 -52.03 19.43 -16.78
CA GLU A 692 -50.96 18.68 -17.43
C GLU A 692 -50.23 19.53 -18.48
N ILE A 693 -49.13 20.18 -18.07
CA ILE A 693 -48.29 21.03 -18.92
C ILE A 693 -47.62 20.23 -20.07
N PRO A 694 -47.12 18.99 -19.88
CA PRO A 694 -46.54 18.23 -20.99
C PRO A 694 -47.54 17.95 -22.11
N CYS A 695 -48.79 17.60 -21.76
CA CYS A 695 -49.87 17.38 -22.72
C CYS A 695 -50.26 18.68 -23.44
N PHE A 696 -50.27 19.81 -22.73
CA PHE A 696 -50.49 21.13 -23.30
C PHE A 696 -49.42 21.48 -24.36
N LEU A 697 -48.13 21.33 -24.02
CA LEU A 697 -47.04 21.60 -24.97
C LEU A 697 -47.09 20.66 -26.17
N ALA A 698 -47.39 19.37 -25.97
CA ALA A 698 -47.55 18.40 -27.07
C ALA A 698 -48.71 18.78 -28.01
N ALA A 699 -49.87 19.16 -27.47
CA ALA A 699 -51.02 19.59 -28.24
C ALA A 699 -50.70 20.86 -29.07
N LEU A 700 -50.04 21.85 -28.46
CA LEU A 700 -49.58 23.05 -29.16
C LEU A 700 -48.54 22.74 -30.24
N THR A 701 -47.65 21.77 -30.00
CA THR A 701 -46.65 21.36 -30.99
C THR A 701 -47.33 20.81 -32.24
N LEU A 702 -48.30 19.91 -32.07
CA LEU A 702 -49.08 19.35 -33.18
C LEU A 702 -49.87 20.43 -33.90
N GLU A 703 -50.53 21.31 -33.16
CA GLU A 703 -51.34 22.39 -33.72
C GLU A 703 -50.51 23.39 -34.54
N PHE A 704 -49.35 23.82 -34.01
CA PHE A 704 -48.45 24.71 -34.74
C PHE A 704 -47.81 24.01 -35.94
N TYR A 705 -47.43 22.74 -35.83
CA TYR A 705 -46.88 21.97 -36.93
C TYR A 705 -47.88 21.82 -38.09
N GLU A 706 -49.14 21.49 -37.79
CA GLU A 706 -50.19 21.41 -38.81
C GLU A 706 -50.46 22.74 -39.50
N ARG A 707 -50.42 23.85 -38.77
CA ARG A 707 -50.59 25.21 -39.34
C ARG A 707 -49.45 25.57 -40.28
N VAL A 708 -48.19 25.34 -39.86
CA VAL A 708 -47.01 25.56 -40.71
C VAL A 708 -47.12 24.74 -42.00
N ASN A 709 -47.52 23.48 -41.91
CA ASN A 709 -47.68 22.64 -43.10
C ASN A 709 -48.83 23.08 -44.01
N LYS A 710 -49.97 23.51 -43.44
CA LYS A 710 -51.10 24.05 -44.21
C LYS A 710 -50.73 25.33 -44.97
N ASP A 711 -49.99 26.24 -44.33
CA ASP A 711 -49.49 27.47 -44.95
C ASP A 711 -48.46 27.21 -46.08
N VAL A 712 -47.65 26.16 -45.96
CA VAL A 712 -46.73 25.73 -47.03
C VAL A 712 -47.49 25.18 -48.24
N THR A 713 -48.54 24.36 -48.02
CA THR A 713 -49.40 23.86 -49.11
C THR A 713 -50.28 24.93 -49.77
N MET A 714 -50.53 26.08 -49.12
CA MET A 714 -51.27 27.19 -49.74
C MET A 714 -50.39 28.17 -50.53
N LYS A 715 -49.06 28.08 -50.40
CA LYS A 715 -48.10 28.94 -51.12
C LYS A 715 -47.44 28.26 -52.34
N MET A 716 -47.67 26.97 -52.55
CA MET A 716 -47.46 26.28 -53.84
C MET A 716 -48.77 26.27 -54.61
#